data_AF-A0A7X1AZN2-F1
#
_entry.id   AF-A0A7X1AZN2-F1
#
_cell.length_a   1.000
_cell.length_b   1.000
_cell.length_c   1.000
_cell.angle_alpha   90.00
_cell.angle_beta   90.00
_cell.angle_gamma   90.00
#
_symmetry.space_group_name_H-M   'P 1'
#
loop_
_entity.id
_entity.type
_entity.pdbx_description
1 polymer ?
#
loop_
_entity_poly.entity_id
_entity_poly.type
_entity_poly.pdbx_seq_one_letter_code
_entity_poly.pdbx_strand_id
1 'polypeptide(L)'
;MNRSSLSLKSLLIALIPLCLSCSVFGKSTPLPEENVSFLAVDRMAVAPEIDGRIGEEEWGDTSAISGVTEHSSNRLIPRPVTFWLGWDPDHLYLACRVYLPAGYKPSVPAGRSEGLAYIWDDGLEVGFAPHGKNVPSGTTENSYKWFMNALGFGGDYSRIAVGQQFKNWAPNFQIATRVTDPGTAPDGGSWWELEFSSTPEDFELSGPHRAGDEWNMLLGVNHFPRFLQARVPANGAYMDSSAHTGVVLVEGKASVQLLNDTLDNLATTGNSNWLLRSHNPTEKDITLDISYEVAGQIAEKTLEVPAGESANVSLDLKTPEELEEGLAAVRVSQGNQLLLNYGAYFKQGYAARTLKTPAPPTQAFPFRAEFNALRSNFLIQGDTYSLEDPAMAKELNYQIFKEGVDKPIAEGSITQVAEYYLRDIVQLPPLDSGEYTVTASLILEDGNRLGPETATFVKKDESKEFEEWWNNDIGNPDRVIPPFTAMTQDGNEITCWGREYTLDALGLPKHLDSDGKNVMGKPAQVVAVVNGEEVRLPLDKSPTITSVKDWRVEFTGKASGGGIVVTSKGWIEQDGVTYVELTYEPEGKEPVEVESLRLEFPLNGEDSESLLCVGPGENFSARTAMILPTDEEGSLWSTLVTGRTGSQMTIGSFYPEVWIGNDRRGFLWWGDNDKGWVPNDDVPAHEAVRRGSDVVLINHIIGTPDGEEPYLLEAPKTLAFGYVATPFRPFPKGWRNSMAAENGTFWSPHRGTRKDSKTGEMVFPKGKRPMHVNWIHPETRYPEEWDEIWAEQKEKADRKVENVQPIDPYRSRSGSGFVHLSFQLIGSGHKSSDNETYKYFGVDWMVGGKETYSREMQDYFLWMFDQAFEKGGLRTVYFDLAFPFLTKDLQSGLAYELPDGRIQPGYNGFNIRRFMMRLSSLMNDHDLMPGGLSIHSTNAYFLIAMPWVDAVLDGEYHFLNDAATMDQVDGYPVDRMRAFSSPHNWGVPISWMQLIKFSDRDRKQQNLRSFAEYVWMHDSWLNPYIPKYSEMPESILDWGLNEDAVVYHPYWRNPLVTTESEDVLISTWQLPDRLIIGVFNNNRDKQVNVTLDVDLDAANLSRELPWQQFFRIRDLWKSEEDPGARLDLQDEQIQIQKLKPHTGRFFGIRLY
;
A
#
# COMPACT_ATOMS: atom_id res chain seq x y z
N MET A 1 -16.44 27.21 -44.17
CA MET A 1 -15.33 26.65 -44.97
C MET A 1 -14.94 25.30 -44.39
N ASN A 2 -14.57 24.36 -45.26
CA ASN A 2 -14.61 22.91 -45.09
C ASN A 2 -14.02 22.35 -43.78
N ARG A 3 -14.87 21.61 -43.04
CA ARG A 3 -14.46 20.59 -42.07
C ARG A 3 -13.98 19.37 -42.85
N SER A 4 -12.67 19.13 -42.87
CA SER A 4 -12.09 17.86 -43.33
C SER A 4 -11.56 17.06 -42.15
N SER A 5 -12.08 15.86 -42.03
CA SER A 5 -11.68 14.73 -41.19
C SER A 5 -10.16 14.58 -41.01
N LEU A 6 -9.71 14.65 -39.76
CA LEU A 6 -8.50 13.96 -39.30
C LEU A 6 -8.92 12.97 -38.22
N SER A 7 -8.56 11.71 -38.47
CA SER A 7 -9.16 10.51 -37.91
C SER A 7 -8.90 10.31 -36.42
N LEU A 8 -9.89 9.67 -35.78
CA LEU A 8 -9.98 9.09 -34.44
C LEU A 8 -8.82 8.13 -33.99
N LYS A 9 -7.66 8.13 -34.64
CA LYS A 9 -6.57 7.16 -34.41
C LYS A 9 -5.39 7.65 -33.55
N SER A 10 -5.42 8.88 -33.05
CA SER A 10 -4.32 9.44 -32.23
C SER A 10 -4.65 9.58 -30.73
N LEU A 11 -5.83 9.14 -30.28
CA LEU A 11 -6.27 9.29 -28.88
C LEU A 11 -6.17 8.01 -28.03
N LEU A 12 -5.52 6.95 -28.52
CA LEU A 12 -5.62 5.59 -27.94
C LEU A 12 -4.33 5.02 -27.33
N ILE A 13 -3.30 5.83 -27.05
CA ILE A 13 -1.98 5.33 -26.58
C ILE A 13 -1.53 5.90 -25.21
N ALA A 14 -2.40 6.56 -24.45
CA ALA A 14 -1.96 7.40 -23.31
C ALA A 14 -2.26 6.87 -21.88
N LEU A 15 -2.41 5.57 -21.64
CA LEU A 15 -2.79 5.05 -20.29
C LEU A 15 -2.00 3.81 -19.81
N ILE A 16 -0.75 3.65 -20.23
CA ILE A 16 0.11 2.56 -19.75
C ILE A 16 1.42 3.18 -19.24
N PRO A 17 1.44 3.72 -18.00
CA PRO A 17 2.39 3.20 -17.03
C PRO A 17 1.96 3.46 -15.57
N LEU A 18 0.87 2.84 -15.10
CA LEU A 18 0.72 2.50 -13.67
C LEU A 18 0.36 1.02 -13.49
N CYS A 19 0.19 0.31 -14.60
CA CYS A 19 -0.30 -1.04 -14.52
C CYS A 19 0.78 -2.04 -14.11
N LEU A 20 2.08 -1.82 -13.94
CA LEU A 20 3.03 -2.96 -13.91
C LEU A 20 3.22 -3.73 -12.57
N SER A 21 2.45 -3.43 -11.53
CA SER A 21 2.09 -4.40 -10.47
C SER A 21 0.70 -5.05 -10.70
N CYS A 22 -0.11 -4.52 -11.62
CA CYS A 22 -1.42 -5.03 -12.07
C CYS A 22 -1.48 -5.28 -13.61
N SER A 23 -0.36 -5.61 -14.28
CA SER A 23 -0.28 -5.86 -15.74
C SER A 23 0.84 -6.84 -16.06
N VAL A 24 1.08 -7.72 -15.10
CA VAL A 24 1.26 -9.13 -15.44
C VAL A 24 -0.11 -9.85 -15.43
N PHE A 25 -1.24 -9.15 -15.59
CA PHE A 25 -2.44 -9.76 -16.18
C PHE A 25 -2.21 -9.90 -17.69
N GLY A 26 -1.26 -10.74 -18.10
CA GLY A 26 -1.36 -11.35 -19.40
C GLY A 26 -2.70 -12.09 -19.41
N LYS A 27 -3.62 -11.76 -20.32
CA LYS A 27 -4.81 -12.58 -20.52
C LYS A 27 -4.31 -14.00 -20.78
N SER A 28 -4.48 -14.89 -19.80
CA SER A 28 -4.27 -16.32 -19.96
C SER A 28 -5.06 -16.74 -21.19
N THR A 29 -4.47 -17.53 -22.07
CA THR A 29 -5.27 -18.20 -23.10
C THR A 29 -6.21 -19.14 -22.36
N PRO A 30 -7.54 -18.90 -22.37
CA PRO A 30 -8.46 -19.71 -21.59
C PRO A 30 -8.48 -21.13 -22.17
N LEU A 31 -8.45 -22.12 -21.30
CA LEU A 31 -8.78 -23.50 -21.63
C LEU A 31 -10.28 -23.59 -21.94
N PRO A 32 -10.69 -24.52 -22.83
CA PRO A 32 -12.09 -24.91 -22.93
C PRO A 32 -12.65 -25.30 -21.57
N GLU A 33 -13.92 -24.98 -21.30
CA GLU A 33 -14.55 -25.18 -19.99
C GLU A 33 -14.46 -26.64 -19.53
N GLU A 34 -14.63 -27.57 -20.47
CA GLU A 34 -14.50 -29.00 -20.27
C GLU A 34 -13.07 -29.48 -19.93
N ASN A 35 -12.06 -28.63 -20.09
CA ASN A 35 -10.64 -28.93 -19.84
C ASN A 35 -10.07 -28.17 -18.64
N VAL A 36 -10.88 -27.39 -17.91
CA VAL A 36 -10.44 -26.75 -16.67
C VAL A 36 -10.11 -27.81 -15.63
N SER A 37 -8.96 -27.65 -14.97
CA SER A 37 -8.45 -28.65 -14.02
C SER A 37 -9.40 -28.85 -12.84
N PHE A 38 -9.56 -30.10 -12.41
CA PHE A 38 -10.44 -30.49 -11.31
C PHE A 38 -9.88 -31.71 -10.56
N LEU A 39 -10.06 -31.74 -9.23
CA LEU A 39 -9.71 -32.89 -8.38
C LEU A 39 -10.83 -33.19 -7.36
N ALA A 40 -11.19 -34.46 -7.22
CA ALA A 40 -11.92 -34.96 -6.06
C ALA A 40 -10.91 -35.55 -5.07
N VAL A 41 -10.89 -35.04 -3.84
CA VAL A 41 -9.90 -35.40 -2.82
C VAL A 41 -10.57 -36.25 -1.74
N ASP A 42 -10.23 -37.53 -1.68
CA ASP A 42 -10.73 -38.43 -0.64
C ASP A 42 -10.12 -38.11 0.73
N ARG A 43 -10.87 -38.43 1.78
CA ARG A 43 -10.45 -38.22 3.16
C ARG A 43 -9.28 -39.13 3.53
N MET A 44 -8.27 -38.55 4.19
CA MET A 44 -7.14 -39.33 4.70
C MET A 44 -7.54 -40.17 5.92
N ALA A 45 -7.11 -41.43 5.94
CA ALA A 45 -7.29 -42.30 7.10
C ALA A 45 -6.28 -41.99 8.22
N VAL A 46 -5.09 -41.53 7.84
CA VAL A 46 -3.98 -41.17 8.73
C VAL A 46 -3.45 -39.81 8.25
N ALA A 47 -3.35 -38.85 9.16
CA ALA A 47 -2.75 -37.55 8.86
C ALA A 47 -1.23 -37.69 8.59
N PRO A 48 -0.67 -36.94 7.64
CA PRO A 48 0.78 -36.92 7.40
C PRO A 48 1.52 -36.23 8.54
N GLU A 49 2.76 -36.65 8.81
CA GLU A 49 3.68 -35.88 9.65
C GLU A 49 4.27 -34.73 8.81
N ILE A 50 4.12 -33.47 9.26
CA ILE A 50 4.65 -32.31 8.52
C ILE A 50 6.15 -32.17 8.81
N ASP A 51 6.98 -32.99 8.15
CA ASP A 51 8.44 -33.04 8.32
C ASP A 51 9.24 -32.74 7.03
N GLY A 52 8.51 -32.41 5.96
CA GLY A 52 9.02 -32.05 4.64
C GLY A 52 9.25 -33.25 3.75
N ARG A 53 8.77 -34.44 4.11
CA ARG A 53 9.04 -35.69 3.39
C ARG A 53 7.80 -36.22 2.69
N ILE A 54 7.85 -36.29 1.37
CA ILE A 54 6.73 -36.85 0.60
C ILE A 54 6.92 -38.36 0.45
N GLY A 55 6.42 -39.12 1.44
CA GLY A 55 6.46 -40.58 1.49
C GLY A 55 5.25 -41.27 0.85
N GLU A 56 5.43 -42.51 0.38
CA GLU A 56 4.32 -43.33 -0.14
C GLU A 56 3.34 -43.75 0.95
N GLU A 57 3.80 -43.94 2.19
CA GLU A 57 2.94 -44.34 3.31
C GLU A 57 1.95 -43.24 3.73
N GLU A 58 2.33 -41.98 3.54
CA GLU A 58 1.51 -40.81 3.96
C GLU A 58 0.72 -40.22 2.79
N TRP A 59 1.34 -40.09 1.62
CA TRP A 59 0.76 -39.41 0.47
C TRP A 59 0.30 -40.36 -0.64
N GLY A 60 0.64 -41.65 -0.58
CA GLY A 60 0.38 -42.63 -1.63
C GLY A 60 -1.10 -42.88 -1.93
N ASP A 61 -1.97 -42.57 -0.97
CA ASP A 61 -3.42 -42.77 -1.04
C ASP A 61 -4.21 -41.45 -1.21
N THR A 62 -3.50 -40.34 -1.45
CA THR A 62 -4.09 -39.01 -1.68
C THR A 62 -4.26 -38.67 -3.17
N SER A 63 -4.93 -37.56 -3.49
CA SER A 63 -5.09 -37.12 -4.89
C SER A 63 -3.95 -36.20 -5.31
N ALA A 64 -3.50 -36.31 -6.56
CA ALA A 64 -2.36 -35.56 -7.03
C ALA A 64 -2.45 -35.14 -8.50
N ILE A 65 -1.82 -34.01 -8.82
CA ILE A 65 -1.72 -33.50 -10.17
C ILE A 65 -0.31 -33.02 -10.48
N SER A 66 0.24 -33.57 -11.55
CA SER A 66 1.54 -33.20 -12.10
C SER A 66 1.40 -32.51 -13.44
N GLY A 67 2.28 -31.55 -13.67
CA GLY A 67 2.34 -30.77 -14.89
C GLY A 67 1.75 -29.39 -14.66
N VAL A 68 2.65 -28.41 -14.56
CA VAL A 68 2.27 -27.02 -14.40
C VAL A 68 2.48 -26.26 -15.69
N THR A 69 1.73 -25.19 -15.85
CA THR A 69 1.70 -24.38 -17.06
C THR A 69 2.12 -22.95 -16.76
N GLU A 70 2.69 -22.27 -17.75
CA GLU A 70 2.96 -20.83 -17.66
C GLU A 70 1.64 -20.07 -17.49
N HIS A 71 1.58 -19.21 -16.47
CA HIS A 71 0.39 -18.48 -16.08
C HIS A 71 -0.34 -17.79 -17.25
N SER A 72 0.42 -17.10 -18.11
CA SER A 72 -0.11 -16.27 -19.20
C SER A 72 -0.61 -17.04 -20.42
N SER A 73 -0.32 -18.33 -20.53
CA SER A 73 -0.58 -19.07 -21.77
C SER A 73 -1.19 -20.46 -21.57
N ASN A 74 -1.26 -20.95 -20.33
CA ASN A 74 -1.62 -22.34 -20.01
C ASN A 74 -0.77 -23.36 -20.79
N ARG A 75 0.46 -22.98 -21.17
CA ARG A 75 1.43 -23.86 -21.84
C ARG A 75 2.23 -24.64 -20.82
N LEU A 76 2.25 -25.95 -20.95
CA LEU A 76 3.00 -26.89 -20.13
C LEU A 76 4.49 -26.49 -20.10
N ILE A 77 5.05 -26.42 -18.90
CA ILE A 77 6.48 -26.22 -18.72
C ILE A 77 7.18 -27.60 -18.62
N PRO A 78 8.45 -27.72 -19.04
CA PRO A 78 9.15 -29.00 -19.06
C PRO A 78 9.68 -29.42 -17.67
N ARG A 79 9.54 -28.58 -16.64
CA ARG A 79 9.99 -28.85 -15.28
C ARG A 79 8.94 -29.70 -14.55
N PRO A 80 9.30 -30.89 -14.05
CA PRO A 80 8.41 -31.67 -13.21
C PRO A 80 8.05 -30.93 -11.92
N VAL A 81 6.75 -30.82 -11.69
CA VAL A 81 6.13 -30.26 -10.50
C VAL A 81 4.87 -31.07 -10.24
N THR A 82 4.69 -31.49 -8.99
CA THR A 82 3.55 -32.31 -8.58
C THR A 82 3.01 -31.79 -7.26
N PHE A 83 1.69 -31.65 -7.17
CA PHE A 83 0.97 -31.29 -5.96
C PHE A 83 0.10 -32.46 -5.50
N TRP A 84 0.13 -32.75 -4.21
CA TRP A 84 -0.79 -33.67 -3.53
C TRP A 84 -1.71 -32.90 -2.61
N LEU A 85 -2.98 -33.33 -2.56
CA LEU A 85 -3.99 -32.77 -1.68
C LEU A 85 -4.59 -33.88 -0.84
N GLY A 86 -4.76 -33.61 0.45
CA GLY A 86 -5.42 -34.47 1.41
C GLY A 86 -6.22 -33.65 2.41
N TRP A 87 -7.11 -34.31 3.15
CA TRP A 87 -7.88 -33.64 4.20
C TRP A 87 -8.36 -34.63 5.26
N ASP A 88 -8.62 -34.09 6.45
CA ASP A 88 -9.46 -34.69 7.49
C ASP A 88 -10.38 -33.58 8.08
N PRO A 89 -11.29 -33.88 9.04
CA PRO A 89 -12.19 -32.86 9.57
C PRO A 89 -11.48 -31.63 10.16
N ASP A 90 -10.28 -31.80 10.68
CA ASP A 90 -9.55 -30.78 11.42
C ASP A 90 -8.50 -30.08 10.55
N HIS A 91 -8.11 -30.65 9.40
CA HIS A 91 -7.06 -30.08 8.55
C HIS A 91 -7.24 -30.26 7.03
N LEU A 92 -6.71 -29.28 6.29
CA LEU A 92 -6.31 -29.44 4.90
C LEU A 92 -4.80 -29.66 4.80
N TYR A 93 -4.41 -30.60 3.95
CA TYR A 93 -3.02 -30.97 3.70
C TYR A 93 -2.64 -30.71 2.25
N LEU A 94 -1.47 -30.11 2.05
CA LEU A 94 -0.86 -29.88 0.75
C LEU A 94 0.59 -30.37 0.80
N ALA A 95 0.99 -31.17 -0.19
CA ALA A 95 2.40 -31.43 -0.45
C ALA A 95 2.76 -31.02 -1.87
N CYS A 96 4.00 -30.59 -2.06
CA CYS A 96 4.52 -30.20 -3.36
C CYS A 96 5.94 -30.71 -3.52
N ARG A 97 6.25 -31.24 -4.70
CA ARG A 97 7.64 -31.43 -5.12
C ARG A 97 7.95 -30.69 -6.40
N VAL A 98 9.14 -30.10 -6.45
CA VAL A 98 9.68 -29.39 -7.61
C VAL A 98 11.03 -29.98 -7.96
N TYR A 99 11.22 -30.33 -9.23
CA TYR A 99 12.51 -30.80 -9.73
C TYR A 99 13.57 -29.70 -9.57
N LEU A 100 14.74 -30.04 -9.05
CA LEU A 100 15.94 -29.21 -9.02
C LEU A 100 17.05 -29.87 -9.86
N PRO A 101 17.67 -29.16 -10.83
CA PRO A 101 18.82 -29.66 -11.55
C PRO A 101 19.99 -29.95 -10.61
N ALA A 102 20.91 -30.83 -11.00
CA ALA A 102 22.09 -31.13 -10.19
C ALA A 102 22.87 -29.85 -9.79
N GLY A 103 23.15 -29.72 -8.50
CA GLY A 103 23.88 -28.58 -7.92
C GLY A 103 23.07 -27.28 -7.79
N TYR A 104 21.75 -27.31 -8.01
CA TYR A 104 20.90 -26.14 -7.86
C TYR A 104 20.56 -25.87 -6.38
N LYS A 105 20.90 -24.68 -5.89
CA LYS A 105 20.47 -24.16 -4.59
C LYS A 105 19.33 -23.13 -4.82
N PRO A 106 18.17 -23.26 -4.14
CA PRO A 106 17.08 -22.31 -4.28
C PRO A 106 17.49 -20.85 -4.04
N SER A 107 16.91 -19.92 -4.79
CA SER A 107 17.17 -18.49 -4.65
C SER A 107 16.14 -17.85 -3.71
N VAL A 108 16.59 -17.29 -2.58
CA VAL A 108 15.71 -16.61 -1.59
C VAL A 108 16.19 -15.18 -1.31
N PRO A 109 16.08 -14.25 -2.29
CA PRO A 109 16.53 -12.87 -2.13
C PRO A 109 15.58 -11.97 -1.34
N ALA A 110 14.32 -12.36 -1.13
CA ALA A 110 13.31 -11.55 -0.43
C ALA A 110 13.13 -11.95 1.04
N GLY A 111 12.79 -13.22 1.32
CA GLY A 111 12.45 -13.68 2.66
C GLY A 111 13.45 -14.66 3.26
N ARG A 112 14.08 -14.30 4.38
CA ARG A 112 14.97 -15.19 5.15
C ARG A 112 14.53 -15.37 6.61
N SER A 113 13.28 -15.03 6.87
CA SER A 113 12.58 -15.16 8.14
C SER A 113 11.07 -15.18 7.89
N GLU A 114 10.31 -15.65 8.88
CA GLU A 114 8.85 -15.74 8.79
C GLU A 114 8.19 -14.38 8.54
N GLY A 115 7.17 -14.38 7.69
CA GLY A 115 6.46 -13.18 7.24
C GLY A 115 7.14 -12.41 6.11
N LEU A 116 8.39 -12.74 5.75
CA LEU A 116 9.14 -12.02 4.70
C LEU A 116 9.15 -12.71 3.35
N ALA A 117 8.69 -13.96 3.24
CA ALA A 117 8.68 -14.66 1.97
C ALA A 117 7.80 -13.93 0.95
N TYR A 118 8.28 -13.82 -0.28
CA TYR A 118 7.58 -13.06 -1.32
C TYR A 118 7.85 -13.66 -2.70
N ILE A 119 7.07 -13.23 -3.70
CA ILE A 119 7.05 -13.80 -5.06
C ILE A 119 8.40 -13.81 -5.80
N TRP A 120 9.43 -13.12 -5.27
CA TRP A 120 10.79 -13.11 -5.83
C TRP A 120 11.67 -14.27 -5.38
N ASP A 121 11.24 -15.00 -4.36
CA ASP A 121 11.88 -16.22 -3.88
C ASP A 121 11.48 -17.42 -4.75
N ASP A 122 12.36 -18.41 -4.82
CA ASP A 122 12.02 -19.78 -5.22
C ASP A 122 11.05 -20.35 -4.18
N GLY A 123 9.84 -20.71 -4.61
CA GLY A 123 8.78 -21.08 -3.67
C GLY A 123 7.43 -21.43 -4.30
N LEU A 124 6.43 -21.57 -3.44
CA LEU A 124 5.02 -21.76 -3.77
C LEU A 124 4.27 -20.43 -3.68
N GLU A 125 3.43 -20.16 -4.66
CA GLU A 125 2.44 -19.09 -4.61
C GLU A 125 1.05 -19.73 -4.72
N VAL A 126 0.26 -19.60 -3.65
CA VAL A 126 -0.97 -20.36 -3.44
C VAL A 126 -2.15 -19.43 -3.21
N GLY A 127 -3.34 -19.85 -3.64
CA GLY A 127 -4.58 -19.11 -3.45
C GLY A 127 -5.77 -20.04 -3.28
N PHE A 128 -6.42 -20.04 -2.12
CA PHE A 128 -7.54 -20.93 -1.79
C PHE A 128 -8.82 -20.13 -1.57
N ALA A 129 -9.90 -20.51 -2.24
CA ALA A 129 -11.22 -19.92 -2.04
C ALA A 129 -12.22 -21.02 -1.61
N PRO A 130 -12.69 -21.02 -0.36
CA PRO A 130 -13.67 -21.99 0.11
C PRO A 130 -15.09 -21.64 -0.38
N HIS A 131 -15.85 -22.67 -0.75
CA HIS A 131 -17.26 -22.59 -1.17
C HIS A 131 -18.15 -23.59 -0.41
N GLY A 132 -17.62 -24.24 0.62
CA GLY A 132 -18.32 -25.21 1.46
C GLY A 132 -19.38 -24.62 2.39
N LYS A 133 -20.14 -25.49 3.04
CA LYS A 133 -21.27 -25.09 3.92
C LYS A 133 -20.83 -24.41 5.24
N ASN A 134 -19.54 -24.49 5.60
CA ASN A 134 -18.97 -23.82 6.78
C ASN A 134 -18.36 -22.45 6.44
N VAL A 135 -18.50 -21.98 5.20
CA VAL A 135 -18.16 -20.60 4.85
C VAL A 135 -19.24 -19.68 5.42
N PRO A 136 -18.88 -18.71 6.28
CA PRO A 136 -19.84 -17.75 6.80
C PRO A 136 -20.55 -16.97 5.68
N SER A 137 -21.84 -16.66 5.85
CA SER A 137 -22.65 -16.00 4.80
C SER A 137 -22.13 -14.62 4.38
N GLY A 138 -21.32 -13.97 5.21
CA GLY A 138 -20.70 -12.67 4.92
C GLY A 138 -19.33 -12.74 4.23
N THR A 139 -18.78 -13.95 4.03
CA THR A 139 -17.41 -14.14 3.50
C THR A 139 -17.38 -15.08 2.30
N THR A 140 -18.52 -15.32 1.65
CA THR A 140 -18.64 -16.26 0.52
C THR A 140 -17.85 -15.86 -0.72
N GLU A 141 -17.39 -14.61 -0.79
CA GLU A 141 -16.53 -14.09 -1.87
C GLU A 141 -15.05 -14.01 -1.46
N ASN A 142 -14.70 -14.39 -0.23
CA ASN A 142 -13.32 -14.34 0.25
C ASN A 142 -12.48 -15.44 -0.40
N SER A 143 -11.23 -15.10 -0.68
CA SER A 143 -10.17 -16.06 -0.99
C SER A 143 -8.90 -15.69 -0.23
N TYR A 144 -8.02 -16.65 -0.03
CA TYR A 144 -6.84 -16.52 0.82
C TYR A 144 -5.60 -16.83 -0.01
N LYS A 145 -4.70 -15.86 -0.13
CA LYS A 145 -3.46 -15.94 -0.91
C LYS A 145 -2.26 -15.78 0.00
N TRP A 146 -1.24 -16.61 -0.21
CA TRP A 146 0.03 -16.50 0.48
C TRP A 146 1.18 -17.03 -0.38
N PHE A 147 2.41 -16.78 0.09
CA PHE A 147 3.65 -17.26 -0.50
C PHE A 147 4.44 -18.05 0.54
N MET A 148 5.07 -19.15 0.13
CA MET A 148 5.99 -19.94 0.95
C MET A 148 7.27 -20.16 0.18
N ASN A 149 8.42 -19.79 0.72
CA ASN A 149 9.68 -19.96 0.00
C ASN A 149 10.36 -21.30 0.28
N ALA A 150 11.45 -21.57 -0.43
CA ALA A 150 12.19 -22.82 -0.34
C ALA A 150 12.82 -23.10 1.05
N LEU A 151 12.93 -22.08 1.91
CA LEU A 151 13.35 -22.23 3.31
C LEU A 151 12.21 -22.59 4.25
N GLY A 152 10.96 -22.63 3.77
CA GLY A 152 9.78 -22.93 4.58
C GLY A 152 9.20 -21.73 5.29
N PHE A 153 9.73 -20.53 5.05
CA PHE A 153 9.15 -19.30 5.58
C PHE A 153 7.94 -18.90 4.76
N GLY A 154 6.87 -18.51 5.44
CA GLY A 154 5.69 -17.95 4.82
C GLY A 154 5.74 -16.41 4.73
N GLY A 155 4.86 -15.85 3.93
CA GLY A 155 4.76 -14.42 3.70
C GLY A 155 3.70 -14.07 2.66
N ASP A 156 3.56 -12.78 2.36
CA ASP A 156 2.50 -12.26 1.47
C ASP A 156 1.07 -12.68 1.88
N TYR A 157 0.82 -12.97 3.17
CA TYR A 157 -0.50 -13.39 3.66
C TYR A 157 -1.56 -12.33 3.35
N SER A 158 -2.57 -12.75 2.61
CA SER A 158 -3.59 -11.89 2.04
C SER A 158 -4.95 -12.55 2.05
N ARG A 159 -5.94 -11.89 2.64
CA ARG A 159 -7.35 -12.18 2.38
C ARG A 159 -7.82 -11.30 1.23
N ILE A 160 -8.29 -11.89 0.15
CA ILE A 160 -8.87 -11.20 -1.00
C ILE A 160 -10.38 -11.22 -0.85
N ALA A 161 -11.01 -10.07 -0.64
CA ALA A 161 -12.47 -9.94 -0.50
C ALA A 161 -12.97 -8.74 -1.29
N VAL A 162 -14.07 -8.90 -2.04
CA VAL A 162 -14.67 -7.84 -2.87
C VAL A 162 -13.64 -7.18 -3.83
N GLY A 163 -12.70 -7.99 -4.34
CA GLY A 163 -11.60 -7.54 -5.20
C GLY A 163 -10.48 -6.75 -4.50
N GLN A 164 -10.45 -6.72 -3.16
CA GLN A 164 -9.44 -6.03 -2.35
C GLN A 164 -8.52 -7.03 -1.65
N GLN A 165 -7.24 -6.68 -1.52
CA GLN A 165 -6.26 -7.46 -0.77
C GLN A 165 -6.11 -6.89 0.64
N PHE A 166 -6.51 -7.66 1.64
CA PHE A 166 -6.35 -7.34 3.06
C PHE A 166 -5.14 -8.09 3.63
N LYS A 167 -4.24 -7.35 4.25
CA LYS A 167 -3.01 -7.87 4.88
C LYS A 167 -3.17 -8.20 6.37
N ASN A 168 -4.41 -8.34 6.84
CA ASN A 168 -4.72 -8.61 8.23
C ASN A 168 -4.99 -10.09 8.52
N TRP A 169 -4.80 -10.96 7.53
CA TRP A 169 -4.91 -12.40 7.69
C TRP A 169 -3.56 -12.97 8.15
N ALA A 170 -3.55 -13.60 9.31
CA ALA A 170 -2.36 -14.16 9.95
C ALA A 170 -2.59 -15.64 10.28
N PRO A 171 -2.48 -16.53 9.28
CA PRO A 171 -2.67 -17.96 9.49
C PRO A 171 -1.52 -18.55 10.32
N ASN A 172 -1.79 -19.65 11.01
CA ASN A 172 -0.82 -20.40 11.81
C ASN A 172 -0.51 -21.76 11.16
N PHE A 173 -0.04 -21.71 9.92
CA PHE A 173 0.28 -22.91 9.14
C PHE A 173 1.44 -23.70 9.74
N GLN A 174 1.37 -25.03 9.63
CA GLN A 174 2.54 -25.87 9.82
C GLN A 174 3.18 -26.14 8.46
N ILE A 175 4.47 -25.84 8.34
CA ILE A 175 5.21 -25.96 7.08
C ILE A 175 6.53 -26.65 7.37
N ALA A 176 6.89 -27.60 6.51
CA ALA A 176 8.21 -28.21 6.51
C ALA A 176 8.72 -28.37 5.08
N THR A 177 10.03 -28.25 4.90
CA THR A 177 10.69 -28.26 3.59
C THR A 177 11.98 -29.06 3.65
N ARG A 178 12.34 -29.71 2.55
CA ARG A 178 13.69 -30.27 2.38
C ARG A 178 14.12 -30.27 0.91
N VAL A 179 15.42 -30.39 0.71
CA VAL A 179 15.99 -30.78 -0.59
C VAL A 179 16.53 -32.20 -0.44
N THR A 180 16.12 -33.11 -1.31
CA THR A 180 16.56 -34.51 -1.28
C THR A 180 18.01 -34.65 -1.77
N ASP A 181 18.62 -35.81 -1.52
CA ASP A 181 19.98 -36.09 -1.96
C ASP A 181 20.12 -36.04 -3.50
N PRO A 182 21.26 -35.57 -4.05
CA PRO A 182 21.53 -35.62 -5.47
C PRO A 182 21.39 -37.03 -6.07
N GLY A 183 20.73 -37.13 -7.22
CA GLY A 183 20.46 -38.40 -7.91
C GLY A 183 19.09 -39.02 -7.62
N THR A 184 18.32 -38.44 -6.70
CA THR A 184 16.93 -38.85 -6.41
C THR A 184 15.92 -38.36 -7.46
N ALA A 185 16.30 -37.38 -8.30
CA ALA A 185 15.49 -36.87 -9.40
C ALA A 185 16.19 -37.09 -10.78
N PRO A 186 15.50 -36.91 -11.92
CA PRO A 186 16.06 -37.10 -13.26
C PRO A 186 17.36 -36.33 -13.51
N ASP A 187 18.21 -36.86 -14.40
CA ASP A 187 19.51 -36.28 -14.78
C ASP A 187 20.45 -35.95 -13.59
N GLY A 188 20.39 -36.75 -12.52
CA GLY A 188 21.24 -36.56 -11.33
C GLY A 188 20.77 -35.41 -10.42
N GLY A 189 19.56 -34.89 -10.64
CA GLY A 189 18.98 -33.81 -9.87
C GLY A 189 18.48 -34.20 -8.48
N SER A 190 17.80 -33.28 -7.84
CA SER A 190 17.18 -33.42 -6.50
C SER A 190 15.71 -32.96 -6.56
N TRP A 191 14.94 -33.27 -5.53
CA TRP A 191 13.60 -32.74 -5.31
C TRP A 191 13.66 -31.69 -4.21
N TRP A 192 13.08 -30.53 -4.45
CA TRP A 192 12.61 -29.69 -3.37
C TRP A 192 11.23 -30.16 -2.98
N GLU A 193 11.04 -30.56 -1.74
CA GLU A 193 9.79 -31.06 -1.19
C GLU A 193 9.30 -30.12 -0.09
N LEU A 194 8.00 -29.89 -0.08
CA LEU A 194 7.31 -29.09 0.92
C LEU A 194 6.04 -29.81 1.36
N GLU A 195 5.79 -29.80 2.66
CA GLU A 195 4.54 -30.20 3.28
C GLU A 195 3.92 -29.04 4.03
N PHE A 196 2.60 -28.99 4.03
CA PHE A 196 1.78 -27.95 4.59
C PHE A 196 0.54 -28.55 5.25
N SER A 197 0.21 -28.06 6.44
CA SER A 197 -1.11 -28.27 7.05
C SER A 197 -1.70 -26.94 7.52
N SER A 198 -3.03 -26.92 7.51
CA SER A 198 -3.85 -25.79 7.96
C SER A 198 -5.10 -26.30 8.61
N THR A 199 -5.71 -25.47 9.43
CA THR A 199 -6.98 -25.72 10.13
C THR A 199 -8.14 -24.98 9.44
N PRO A 200 -9.40 -25.32 9.75
CA PRO A 200 -10.55 -24.52 9.34
C PRO A 200 -10.47 -23.04 9.79
N GLU A 201 -9.89 -22.78 10.96
CA GLU A 201 -9.75 -21.41 11.51
C GLU A 201 -8.80 -20.55 10.68
N ASP A 202 -7.73 -21.15 10.12
CA ASP A 202 -6.81 -20.47 9.22
C ASP A 202 -7.52 -19.91 7.97
N PHE A 203 -8.68 -20.45 7.59
CA PHE A 203 -9.51 -19.94 6.48
C PHE A 203 -10.83 -19.33 6.94
N GLU A 204 -10.90 -18.92 8.22
CA GLU A 204 -12.06 -18.26 8.84
C GLU A 204 -13.37 -19.07 8.70
N LEU A 205 -13.28 -20.41 8.66
CA LEU A 205 -14.43 -21.30 8.55
C LEU A 205 -15.13 -21.49 9.90
N SER A 206 -16.45 -21.63 9.88
CA SER A 206 -17.26 -21.78 11.10
C SER A 206 -17.30 -23.20 11.67
N GLY A 207 -16.55 -24.15 11.10
CA GLY A 207 -16.59 -25.56 11.48
C GLY A 207 -15.70 -26.46 10.64
N PRO A 208 -15.61 -27.76 11.00
CA PRO A 208 -14.66 -28.71 10.43
C PRO A 208 -14.94 -29.02 8.95
N HIS A 209 -13.91 -29.45 8.22
CA HIS A 209 -14.06 -29.90 6.83
C HIS A 209 -14.97 -31.12 6.72
N ARG A 210 -15.65 -31.26 5.58
CA ARG A 210 -16.52 -32.42 5.28
C ARG A 210 -16.60 -32.73 3.80
N ALA A 211 -17.05 -33.94 3.50
CA ALA A 211 -17.43 -34.33 2.15
C ALA A 211 -18.48 -33.36 1.56
N GLY A 212 -18.25 -32.94 0.33
CA GLY A 212 -19.05 -31.97 -0.41
C GLY A 212 -18.64 -30.51 -0.19
N ASP A 213 -17.65 -30.22 0.66
CA ASP A 213 -17.04 -28.88 0.66
C ASP A 213 -16.25 -28.69 -0.65
N GLU A 214 -16.47 -27.53 -1.28
CA GLU A 214 -15.86 -27.16 -2.56
C GLU A 214 -14.84 -26.05 -2.34
N TRP A 215 -13.78 -26.06 -3.15
CA TRP A 215 -12.70 -25.09 -3.12
C TRP A 215 -12.26 -24.75 -4.53
N ASN A 216 -11.87 -23.50 -4.75
CA ASN A 216 -11.10 -23.10 -5.91
C ASN A 216 -9.65 -22.86 -5.46
N MET A 217 -8.71 -23.63 -6.00
CA MET A 217 -7.31 -23.64 -5.56
C MET A 217 -6.35 -23.31 -6.70
N LEU A 218 -5.59 -22.22 -6.53
CA LEU A 218 -4.40 -21.91 -7.28
C LEU A 218 -3.22 -22.63 -6.64
N LEU A 219 -2.63 -23.56 -7.37
CA LEU A 219 -1.45 -24.32 -6.97
C LEU A 219 -0.28 -23.89 -7.86
N GLY A 220 0.51 -22.94 -7.40
CA GLY A 220 1.56 -22.28 -8.17
C GLY A 220 2.96 -22.47 -7.58
N VAL A 221 3.96 -22.44 -8.46
CA VAL A 221 5.39 -22.35 -8.11
C VAL A 221 6.04 -21.20 -8.87
N ASN A 222 7.01 -20.59 -8.20
CA ASN A 222 7.69 -19.40 -8.66
C ASN A 222 9.22 -19.60 -8.73
N HIS A 223 9.84 -18.95 -9.71
CA HIS A 223 11.28 -18.62 -9.77
C HIS A 223 12.33 -19.71 -10.04
N PHE A 224 12.00 -20.99 -10.18
CA PHE A 224 12.97 -22.09 -10.43
C PHE A 224 13.45 -22.29 -11.91
N PRO A 225 14.60 -21.79 -12.40
CA PRO A 225 15.33 -20.55 -12.12
C PRO A 225 14.76 -19.36 -12.92
N ARG A 226 14.97 -18.14 -12.42
CA ARG A 226 14.52 -16.86 -13.02
C ARG A 226 13.00 -16.70 -12.99
N PHE A 227 12.53 -15.48 -13.25
CA PHE A 227 11.09 -15.16 -13.20
C PHE A 227 10.27 -16.13 -14.08
N LEU A 228 9.59 -17.05 -13.42
CA LEU A 228 8.68 -18.06 -13.93
C LEU A 228 7.52 -18.08 -12.95
N GLN A 229 6.31 -17.85 -13.43
CA GLN A 229 5.08 -18.09 -12.68
C GLN A 229 4.37 -19.25 -13.35
N ALA A 230 4.40 -20.40 -12.70
CA ALA A 230 3.81 -21.62 -13.21
C ALA A 230 2.79 -22.17 -12.22
N ARG A 231 1.74 -22.82 -12.73
CA ARG A 231 0.66 -23.33 -11.91
C ARG A 231 -0.04 -24.52 -12.53
N VAL A 232 -0.76 -25.28 -11.72
CA VAL A 232 -1.77 -26.21 -12.24
C VAL A 232 -2.69 -25.42 -13.19
N PRO A 233 -2.94 -25.93 -14.42
CA PRO A 233 -3.65 -25.18 -15.45
C PRO A 233 -5.01 -24.66 -14.98
N ALA A 234 -5.28 -23.38 -15.21
CA ALA A 234 -6.50 -22.71 -14.75
C ALA A 234 -6.83 -21.49 -15.63
N ASN A 235 -8.06 -20.99 -15.54
CA ASN A 235 -8.53 -19.87 -16.36
C ASN A 235 -8.37 -18.51 -15.66
N GLY A 236 -8.56 -18.45 -14.33
CA GLY A 236 -8.47 -17.21 -13.53
C GLY A 236 -7.05 -16.67 -13.41
N ALA A 237 -6.88 -15.39 -13.06
CA ALA A 237 -5.57 -14.83 -12.71
C ALA A 237 -5.11 -15.24 -11.29
N TYR A 238 -3.87 -14.94 -10.88
CA TYR A 238 -3.41 -15.23 -9.51
C TYR A 238 -4.23 -14.52 -8.41
N MET A 239 -4.89 -13.41 -8.74
CA MET A 239 -5.76 -12.64 -7.82
C MET A 239 -7.26 -12.87 -8.08
N ASP A 240 -7.62 -13.75 -9.02
CA ASP A 240 -9.00 -14.05 -9.39
C ASP A 240 -9.28 -15.54 -9.17
N SER A 241 -9.86 -15.85 -8.01
CA SER A 241 -10.15 -17.21 -7.55
C SER A 241 -11.33 -17.87 -8.26
N SER A 242 -12.14 -17.12 -8.99
CA SER A 242 -13.40 -17.62 -9.59
C SER A 242 -13.21 -18.73 -10.62
N ALA A 243 -11.99 -18.88 -11.15
CA ALA A 243 -11.65 -19.82 -12.20
C ALA A 243 -10.29 -20.52 -11.97
N HIS A 244 -9.96 -20.80 -10.71
CA HIS A 244 -8.83 -21.67 -10.31
C HIS A 244 -9.19 -23.15 -10.47
N THR A 245 -8.31 -24.06 -10.04
CA THR A 245 -8.57 -25.51 -10.07
C THR A 245 -9.71 -25.84 -9.12
N GLY A 246 -10.76 -26.48 -9.62
CA GLY A 246 -11.87 -26.92 -8.78
C GLY A 246 -11.44 -28.12 -7.93
N VAL A 247 -11.66 -28.05 -6.62
CA VAL A 247 -11.36 -29.12 -5.67
C VAL A 247 -12.62 -29.43 -4.88
N VAL A 248 -12.99 -30.70 -4.79
CA VAL A 248 -14.11 -31.15 -3.96
C VAL A 248 -13.64 -32.20 -2.97
N LEU A 249 -14.01 -32.03 -1.71
CA LEU A 249 -13.72 -33.02 -0.67
C LEU A 249 -14.73 -34.17 -0.78
N VAL A 250 -14.26 -35.42 -0.83
CA VAL A 250 -15.10 -36.61 -0.94
C VAL A 250 -14.74 -37.65 0.12
N GLU A 251 -15.63 -38.61 0.36
CA GLU A 251 -15.39 -39.75 1.25
C GLU A 251 -15.75 -41.07 0.54
N GLY A 252 -14.90 -42.08 0.70
CA GLY A 252 -15.09 -43.42 0.15
C GLY A 252 -15.02 -43.45 -1.38
N LYS A 253 -14.20 -42.59 -1.99
CA LYS A 253 -13.94 -42.54 -3.44
C LYS A 253 -12.49 -42.84 -3.75
N ALA A 254 -12.23 -43.33 -4.97
CA ALA A 254 -10.85 -43.53 -5.39
C ALA A 254 -10.09 -42.20 -5.33
N SER A 255 -8.90 -42.19 -4.73
CA SER A 255 -7.98 -41.09 -4.94
C SER A 255 -7.26 -41.29 -6.27
N VAL A 256 -7.01 -40.21 -6.99
CA VAL A 256 -6.41 -40.28 -8.34
C VAL A 256 -5.20 -39.35 -8.38
N GLN A 257 -4.07 -39.92 -8.82
CA GLN A 257 -2.80 -39.22 -9.01
C GLN A 257 -2.43 -39.26 -10.50
N LEU A 258 -2.38 -38.09 -11.14
CA LEU A 258 -1.79 -37.92 -12.46
C LEU A 258 -0.35 -37.44 -12.30
N LEU A 259 0.63 -38.29 -12.59
CA LEU A 259 2.05 -38.03 -12.33
C LEU A 259 2.87 -37.88 -13.63
N ASN A 260 3.83 -36.95 -13.63
CA ASN A 260 4.79 -36.72 -14.72
C ASN A 260 6.13 -36.20 -14.16
N ASP A 261 6.82 -37.07 -13.43
CA ASP A 261 8.10 -36.72 -12.79
C ASP A 261 9.33 -36.89 -13.69
N THR A 262 9.14 -36.81 -15.01
CA THR A 262 10.18 -37.00 -16.02
C THR A 262 10.42 -35.74 -16.86
N LEU A 263 11.67 -35.58 -17.32
CA LEU A 263 12.04 -34.53 -18.28
C LEU A 263 11.62 -34.87 -19.71
N ASP A 264 11.34 -36.14 -20.01
CA ASP A 264 10.78 -36.59 -21.28
C ASP A 264 9.25 -36.43 -21.23
N ASN A 265 8.73 -35.32 -21.78
CA ASN A 265 7.30 -34.96 -21.71
C ASN A 265 6.86 -34.16 -22.96
N LEU A 266 5.58 -33.75 -23.02
CA LEU A 266 5.01 -33.09 -24.20
C LEU A 266 5.70 -31.76 -24.54
N ALA A 267 6.26 -31.06 -23.56
CA ALA A 267 6.97 -29.80 -23.77
C ALA A 267 8.41 -30.00 -24.28
N THR A 268 8.99 -31.19 -24.11
CA THR A 268 10.36 -31.52 -24.55
C THR A 268 10.38 -32.36 -25.82
N THR A 269 9.86 -33.58 -25.78
CA THR A 269 9.96 -34.61 -26.83
C THR A 269 8.65 -34.86 -27.56
N GLY A 270 7.54 -34.32 -27.05
CA GLY A 270 6.20 -34.57 -27.56
C GLY A 270 5.58 -35.89 -27.10
N ASN A 271 6.18 -36.58 -26.11
CA ASN A 271 5.63 -37.77 -25.45
C ASN A 271 4.83 -37.38 -24.19
N SER A 272 3.65 -37.94 -23.93
CA SER A 272 2.91 -37.63 -22.70
C SER A 272 3.59 -38.18 -21.44
N ASN A 273 4.01 -39.46 -21.49
CA ASN A 273 4.66 -40.18 -20.38
C ASN A 273 3.95 -40.01 -19.03
N TRP A 274 2.62 -39.88 -19.05
CA TRP A 274 1.82 -39.74 -17.84
C TRP A 274 1.65 -41.09 -17.16
N LEU A 275 1.81 -41.13 -15.84
CA LEU A 275 1.44 -42.26 -15.01
C LEU A 275 0.18 -41.91 -14.22
N LEU A 276 -0.89 -42.68 -14.41
CA LEU A 276 -2.04 -42.61 -13.53
C LEU A 276 -1.91 -43.65 -12.43
N ARG A 277 -1.94 -43.23 -11.17
CA ARG A 277 -2.05 -44.11 -9.99
C ARG A 277 -3.39 -43.82 -9.30
N SER A 278 -4.01 -44.83 -8.72
CA SER A 278 -5.19 -44.66 -7.90
C SER A 278 -5.20 -45.62 -6.72
N HIS A 279 -5.68 -45.17 -5.57
CA HIS A 279 -5.95 -45.98 -4.39
C HIS A 279 -7.47 -46.13 -4.18
N ASN A 280 -7.91 -47.33 -3.80
CA ASN A 280 -9.30 -47.61 -3.49
C ASN A 280 -9.52 -47.74 -1.97
N PRO A 281 -10.12 -46.73 -1.31
CA PRO A 281 -10.33 -46.76 0.14
C PRO A 281 -11.50 -47.66 0.58
N THR A 282 -12.15 -48.37 -0.35
CA THR A 282 -13.38 -49.14 -0.07
C THR A 282 -13.13 -50.64 0.05
N GLU A 283 -14.10 -51.36 0.63
CA GLU A 283 -14.05 -52.83 0.76
C GLU A 283 -14.41 -53.59 -0.53
N LYS A 284 -14.63 -52.90 -1.65
CA LYS A 284 -15.00 -53.51 -2.93
C LYS A 284 -14.11 -52.98 -4.04
N ASP A 285 -13.80 -53.84 -5.00
CA ASP A 285 -13.10 -53.43 -6.21
C ASP A 285 -13.87 -52.30 -6.92
N ILE A 286 -13.12 -51.36 -7.48
CA ILE A 286 -13.67 -50.24 -8.25
C ILE A 286 -13.03 -50.20 -9.63
N THR A 287 -13.83 -49.81 -10.62
CA THR A 287 -13.37 -49.56 -11.98
C THR A 287 -13.36 -48.05 -12.23
N LEU A 288 -12.27 -47.55 -12.81
CA LEU A 288 -12.13 -46.18 -13.27
C LEU A 288 -12.14 -46.12 -14.79
N ASP A 289 -12.90 -45.18 -15.34
CA ASP A 289 -12.92 -44.85 -16.76
C ASP A 289 -11.96 -43.69 -17.01
N ILE A 290 -11.01 -43.89 -17.93
CA ILE A 290 -9.94 -42.93 -18.23
C ILE A 290 -10.03 -42.56 -19.71
N SER A 291 -10.17 -41.26 -20.00
CA SER A 291 -10.07 -40.71 -21.35
C SER A 291 -8.92 -39.71 -21.38
N TYR A 292 -8.09 -39.76 -22.42
CA TYR A 292 -6.95 -38.86 -22.56
C TYR A 292 -6.69 -38.50 -24.01
N GLU A 293 -6.28 -37.26 -24.23
CA GLU A 293 -6.08 -36.65 -25.54
C GLU A 293 -4.70 -36.00 -25.66
N VAL A 294 -4.06 -36.15 -26.81
CA VAL A 294 -2.90 -35.34 -27.23
C VAL A 294 -3.10 -34.87 -28.67
N ALA A 295 -3.29 -33.57 -28.86
CA ALA A 295 -3.44 -32.90 -30.15
C ALA A 295 -4.51 -33.56 -31.06
N GLY A 296 -5.72 -33.78 -30.54
CA GLY A 296 -6.83 -34.41 -31.27
C GLY A 296 -6.78 -35.94 -31.34
N GLN A 297 -5.71 -36.58 -30.87
CA GLN A 297 -5.66 -38.04 -30.71
C GLN A 297 -6.26 -38.43 -29.36
N ILE A 298 -7.42 -39.08 -29.36
CA ILE A 298 -8.14 -39.51 -28.17
C ILE A 298 -7.94 -41.02 -27.95
N ALA A 299 -7.66 -41.41 -26.71
CA ALA A 299 -7.60 -42.79 -26.26
C ALA A 299 -8.41 -42.99 -24.97
N GLU A 300 -8.92 -44.20 -24.77
CA GLU A 300 -9.69 -44.59 -23.60
C GLU A 300 -9.10 -45.86 -22.98
N LYS A 301 -9.12 -45.94 -21.64
CA LYS A 301 -8.69 -47.09 -20.85
C LYS A 301 -9.61 -47.25 -19.63
N THR A 302 -9.62 -48.46 -19.09
CA THR A 302 -10.20 -48.74 -17.77
C THR A 302 -9.10 -49.19 -16.82
N LEU A 303 -9.21 -48.82 -15.54
CA LEU A 303 -8.32 -49.28 -14.47
C LEU A 303 -9.15 -49.94 -13.38
N GLU A 304 -8.88 -51.22 -13.12
CA GLU A 304 -9.43 -51.95 -11.98
C GLU A 304 -8.53 -51.71 -10.77
N VAL A 305 -9.10 -51.24 -9.66
CA VAL A 305 -8.39 -50.96 -8.41
C VAL A 305 -8.99 -51.86 -7.31
N PRO A 306 -8.26 -52.89 -6.84
CA PRO A 306 -8.79 -53.80 -5.82
C PRO A 306 -9.10 -53.10 -4.50
N ALA A 307 -10.03 -53.66 -3.72
CA ALA A 307 -10.41 -53.13 -2.41
C ALA A 307 -9.19 -52.89 -1.48
N GLY A 308 -9.02 -51.66 -0.98
CA GLY A 308 -7.94 -51.29 -0.06
C GLY A 308 -6.53 -51.27 -0.69
N GLU A 309 -6.42 -51.44 -2.01
CA GLU A 309 -5.14 -51.49 -2.71
C GLU A 309 -5.02 -50.33 -3.71
N SER A 310 -3.81 -50.19 -4.28
CA SER A 310 -3.49 -49.20 -5.30
C SER A 310 -3.15 -49.87 -6.62
N ALA A 311 -3.59 -49.26 -7.74
CA ALA A 311 -3.27 -49.71 -9.09
C ALA A 311 -2.77 -48.54 -9.94
N ASN A 312 -2.04 -48.85 -11.02
CA ASN A 312 -1.52 -47.83 -11.92
C ASN A 312 -1.62 -48.23 -13.40
N VAL A 313 -1.58 -47.22 -14.27
CA VAL A 313 -1.57 -47.39 -15.72
C VAL A 313 -0.84 -46.23 -16.39
N SER A 314 0.03 -46.54 -17.35
CA SER A 314 0.67 -45.52 -18.19
C SER A 314 -0.29 -44.99 -19.26
N LEU A 315 -0.32 -43.68 -19.46
CA LEU A 315 -1.13 -42.98 -20.44
C LEU A 315 -0.22 -42.37 -21.51
N ASP A 316 0.34 -43.23 -22.36
CA ASP A 316 1.32 -42.86 -23.36
C ASP A 316 0.65 -42.53 -24.70
N LEU A 317 0.79 -41.28 -25.13
CA LEU A 317 0.53 -40.79 -26.47
C LEU A 317 1.72 -39.95 -26.92
N LYS A 318 1.98 -39.99 -28.22
CA LYS A 318 2.98 -39.15 -28.86
C LYS A 318 2.27 -38.16 -29.78
N THR A 319 2.76 -36.93 -29.79
CA THR A 319 2.28 -35.91 -30.72
C THR A 319 2.47 -36.39 -32.18
N PRO A 320 1.53 -36.12 -33.10
CA PRO A 320 1.71 -36.46 -34.52
C PRO A 320 2.98 -35.80 -35.10
N GLU A 321 3.65 -36.45 -36.06
CA GLU A 321 4.95 -35.98 -36.59
C GLU A 321 4.92 -34.55 -37.17
N GLU A 322 3.76 -34.07 -37.64
CA GLU A 322 3.60 -32.72 -38.22
C GLU A 322 3.16 -31.65 -37.20
N LEU A 323 2.88 -32.02 -35.95
CA LEU A 323 2.42 -31.10 -34.91
C LEU A 323 3.48 -30.92 -33.83
N GLU A 324 3.81 -29.66 -33.55
CA GLU A 324 4.73 -29.29 -32.48
C GLU A 324 4.00 -28.61 -31.31
N GLU A 325 2.71 -28.31 -31.43
CA GLU A 325 1.89 -27.70 -30.38
C GLU A 325 0.44 -28.20 -30.45
N GLY A 326 -0.26 -28.15 -29.32
CA GLY A 326 -1.65 -28.61 -29.23
C GLY A 326 -2.24 -28.50 -27.83
N LEU A 327 -3.43 -29.06 -27.67
CA LEU A 327 -4.08 -29.29 -26.38
C LEU A 327 -3.80 -30.75 -25.96
N ALA A 328 -3.58 -30.95 -24.67
CA ALA A 328 -3.52 -32.28 -24.08
C ALA A 328 -4.44 -32.31 -22.85
N ALA A 329 -5.17 -33.41 -22.68
CA ALA A 329 -6.16 -33.53 -21.62
C ALA A 329 -6.24 -34.94 -21.05
N VAL A 330 -6.60 -35.05 -19.77
CA VAL A 330 -6.87 -36.32 -19.07
C VAL A 330 -8.12 -36.16 -18.24
N ARG A 331 -9.03 -37.12 -18.34
CA ARG A 331 -10.27 -37.20 -17.57
C ARG A 331 -10.41 -38.58 -16.95
N VAL A 332 -10.66 -38.64 -15.65
CA VAL A 332 -10.87 -39.88 -14.90
C VAL A 332 -12.19 -39.82 -14.15
N SER A 333 -13.01 -40.85 -14.30
CA SER A 333 -14.33 -40.94 -13.65
C SER A 333 -14.54 -42.31 -13.01
N GLN A 334 -15.32 -42.33 -11.93
CA GLN A 334 -15.83 -43.54 -11.29
C GLN A 334 -17.35 -43.57 -11.50
N GLY A 335 -17.80 -44.26 -12.54
CA GLY A 335 -19.18 -44.15 -13.02
C GLY A 335 -19.49 -42.72 -13.48
N ASN A 336 -20.54 -42.10 -12.94
CA ASN A 336 -20.91 -40.72 -13.29
C ASN A 336 -20.14 -39.65 -12.52
N GLN A 337 -19.31 -40.03 -11.53
CA GLN A 337 -18.56 -39.09 -10.72
C GLN A 337 -17.22 -38.78 -11.39
N LEU A 338 -16.97 -37.49 -11.67
CA LEU A 338 -15.64 -37.02 -12.07
C LEU A 338 -14.72 -37.04 -10.86
N LEU A 339 -13.51 -37.60 -11.02
CA LEU A 339 -12.48 -37.64 -9.99
C LEU A 339 -11.27 -36.77 -10.33
N LEU A 340 -10.87 -36.73 -11.60
CA LEU A 340 -9.78 -35.88 -12.07
C LEU A 340 -10.11 -35.33 -13.46
N ASN A 341 -9.84 -34.04 -13.66
CA ASN A 341 -9.75 -33.42 -14.97
C ASN A 341 -8.45 -32.61 -15.04
N TYR A 342 -7.74 -32.73 -16.15
CA TYR A 342 -6.52 -31.99 -16.41
C TYR A 342 -6.50 -31.57 -17.88
N GLY A 343 -6.17 -30.32 -18.15
CA GLY A 343 -6.05 -29.79 -19.50
C GLY A 343 -4.92 -28.78 -19.61
N ALA A 344 -4.05 -28.93 -20.60
CA ALA A 344 -2.94 -28.00 -20.81
C ALA A 344 -2.67 -27.83 -22.30
N TYR A 345 -2.33 -26.59 -22.71
CA TYR A 345 -1.67 -26.42 -23.99
C TYR A 345 -0.22 -26.90 -23.88
N PHE A 346 0.36 -27.36 -24.97
CA PHE A 346 1.79 -27.69 -25.01
C PHE A 346 2.42 -27.19 -26.30
N LYS A 347 3.74 -27.02 -26.26
CA LYS A 347 4.58 -26.74 -27.42
C LYS A 347 5.93 -27.40 -27.23
N GLN A 348 6.34 -28.23 -28.18
CA GLN A 348 7.66 -28.86 -28.24
C GLN A 348 8.74 -27.80 -28.47
N GLY A 349 9.94 -28.06 -27.96
CA GLY A 349 11.06 -27.12 -28.08
C GLY A 349 11.07 -26.03 -27.01
N TYR A 350 10.45 -26.28 -25.85
CA TYR A 350 10.57 -25.39 -24.70
C TYR A 350 12.06 -25.20 -24.35
N ALA A 351 12.48 -23.96 -24.08
CA ALA A 351 13.90 -23.62 -24.10
C ALA A 351 14.67 -24.26 -22.93
N ALA A 352 15.67 -25.10 -23.22
CA ALA A 352 16.56 -25.75 -22.23
C ALA A 352 17.15 -24.80 -21.16
N ARG A 353 17.19 -23.49 -21.46
CA ARG A 353 17.58 -22.43 -20.52
C ARG A 353 16.72 -22.35 -19.24
N THR A 354 15.47 -22.85 -19.23
CA THR A 354 14.59 -22.85 -18.03
C THR A 354 14.85 -24.03 -17.09
N LEU A 355 15.72 -24.96 -17.49
CA LEU A 355 16.20 -26.07 -16.66
C LEU A 355 17.69 -25.91 -16.33
N LYS A 356 18.31 -24.79 -16.72
CA LYS A 356 19.76 -24.59 -16.57
C LYS A 356 20.12 -24.15 -15.16
N THR A 357 21.03 -24.87 -14.50
CA THR A 357 21.65 -24.43 -13.24
C THR A 357 22.35 -23.08 -13.45
N PRO A 358 22.11 -22.08 -12.58
CA PRO A 358 22.90 -20.85 -12.56
C PRO A 358 24.39 -21.20 -12.45
N ALA A 359 25.25 -20.36 -13.04
CA ALA A 359 26.68 -20.52 -12.83
C ALA A 359 26.98 -20.34 -11.33
N PRO A 360 27.91 -21.12 -10.76
CA PRO A 360 28.33 -20.89 -9.38
C PRO A 360 28.82 -19.45 -9.22
N PRO A 361 28.59 -18.82 -8.06
CA PRO A 361 29.10 -17.48 -7.80
C PRO A 361 30.62 -17.47 -7.97
N THR A 362 31.15 -16.38 -8.54
CA THR A 362 32.59 -16.18 -8.69
C THR A 362 33.26 -15.78 -7.37
N GLN A 363 32.46 -15.32 -6.41
CA GLN A 363 32.86 -14.95 -5.06
C GLN A 363 32.84 -16.18 -4.15
N ALA A 364 33.72 -16.22 -3.15
CA ALA A 364 33.73 -17.22 -2.10
C ALA A 364 32.44 -17.18 -1.25
N PHE A 365 31.87 -15.98 -1.11
CA PHE A 365 30.53 -15.73 -0.57
C PHE A 365 30.03 -14.37 -1.14
N PRO A 366 28.72 -14.17 -1.35
CA PRO A 366 28.18 -12.87 -1.72
C PRO A 366 28.54 -11.82 -0.66
N PHE A 367 29.25 -10.78 -1.09
CA PHE A 367 29.74 -9.71 -0.23
C PHE A 367 29.19 -8.37 -0.70
N ARG A 368 28.57 -7.64 0.22
CA ARG A 368 28.07 -6.28 0.00
C ARG A 368 28.81 -5.32 0.94
N ALA A 369 29.37 -4.27 0.36
CA ALA A 369 30.09 -3.22 1.05
C ALA A 369 29.76 -1.88 0.41
N GLU A 370 29.11 -0.99 1.16
CA GLU A 370 28.55 0.25 0.64
C GLU A 370 28.85 1.42 1.57
N PHE A 371 29.27 2.54 0.98
CA PHE A 371 29.56 3.76 1.71
C PHE A 371 28.45 4.79 1.53
N ASN A 372 27.91 5.30 2.64
CA ASN A 372 27.05 6.46 2.67
C ASN A 372 27.90 7.72 2.90
N ALA A 373 28.12 8.50 1.83
CA ALA A 373 28.93 9.71 1.85
C ALA A 373 28.38 10.83 2.75
N LEU A 374 27.07 10.87 3.00
CA LEU A 374 26.42 11.93 3.77
C LEU A 374 26.52 11.68 5.27
N ARG A 375 26.45 10.42 5.69
CA ARG A 375 26.45 10.03 7.11
C ARG A 375 27.81 9.54 7.60
N SER A 376 28.75 9.35 6.68
CA SER A 376 30.01 8.63 6.92
C SER A 376 29.76 7.22 7.45
N ASN A 377 28.63 6.60 7.11
CA ASN A 377 28.31 5.23 7.47
C ASN A 377 28.82 4.27 6.40
N PHE A 378 29.20 3.06 6.81
CA PHE A 378 29.65 2.01 5.90
C PHE A 378 28.97 0.69 6.24
N LEU A 379 28.13 0.19 5.33
CA LEU A 379 27.49 -1.12 5.46
C LEU A 379 28.49 -2.21 5.07
N ILE A 380 28.63 -3.22 5.93
CA ILE A 380 29.41 -4.43 5.66
C ILE A 380 28.47 -5.61 5.84
N GLN A 381 28.35 -6.45 4.82
CA GLN A 381 27.45 -7.61 4.85
C GLN A 381 28.04 -8.80 4.11
N GLY A 382 28.15 -9.94 4.79
CA GLY A 382 28.47 -11.24 4.21
C GLY A 382 27.25 -12.16 4.26
N ASP A 383 26.93 -12.77 3.12
CA ASP A 383 25.84 -13.74 3.00
C ASP A 383 26.33 -15.15 3.38
N THR A 384 25.72 -15.73 4.43
CA THR A 384 26.06 -17.09 4.89
C THR A 384 25.20 -18.16 4.21
N TYR A 385 24.07 -17.79 3.59
CA TYR A 385 23.18 -18.74 2.92
C TYR A 385 23.87 -19.41 1.72
N SER A 386 24.81 -18.74 1.05
CA SER A 386 25.51 -19.34 -0.10
C SER A 386 26.46 -20.47 0.27
N LEU A 387 26.80 -20.65 1.55
CA LEU A 387 27.66 -21.73 2.00
C LEU A 387 27.01 -23.09 1.79
N GLU A 388 27.81 -24.16 1.71
CA GLU A 388 27.30 -25.54 1.69
C GLU A 388 26.48 -25.81 2.97
N ASP A 389 27.05 -25.46 4.12
CA ASP A 389 26.37 -25.43 5.41
C ASP A 389 26.41 -24.00 5.99
N PRO A 390 25.29 -23.26 5.97
CA PRO A 390 25.22 -21.92 6.56
C PRO A 390 25.53 -21.86 8.06
N ALA A 391 25.31 -22.95 8.80
CA ALA A 391 25.56 -23.00 10.25
C ALA A 391 27.06 -22.98 10.59
N MET A 392 27.93 -23.23 9.61
CA MET A 392 29.38 -23.14 9.79
C MET A 392 29.90 -21.71 9.84
N ALA A 393 29.11 -20.70 9.47
CA ALA A 393 29.55 -19.30 9.50
C ALA A 393 29.69 -18.79 10.95
N LYS A 394 30.90 -18.35 11.29
CA LYS A 394 31.22 -17.89 12.65
C LYS A 394 31.40 -16.38 12.74
N GLU A 395 32.16 -15.82 11.80
CA GLU A 395 32.67 -14.46 11.93
C GLU A 395 33.04 -13.87 10.57
N LEU A 396 32.69 -12.61 10.34
CA LEU A 396 33.11 -11.83 9.17
C LEU A 396 34.13 -10.77 9.60
N ASN A 397 35.38 -10.96 9.20
CA ASN A 397 36.47 -10.03 9.45
C ASN A 397 36.60 -9.05 8.28
N TYR A 398 36.68 -7.75 8.55
CA TYR A 398 36.82 -6.72 7.51
C TYR A 398 37.93 -5.72 7.79
N GLN A 399 38.48 -5.14 6.72
CA GLN A 399 39.45 -4.05 6.77
C GLN A 399 39.18 -3.05 5.63
N ILE A 400 39.34 -1.76 5.91
CA ILE A 400 39.13 -0.66 4.97
C ILE A 400 40.43 0.13 4.84
N PHE A 401 40.90 0.33 3.61
CA PHE A 401 42.14 1.02 3.28
C PHE A 401 41.85 2.22 2.38
N LYS A 402 42.62 3.30 2.56
CA LYS A 402 42.75 4.36 1.55
C LYS A 402 43.80 3.93 0.54
N GLU A 403 43.55 4.14 -0.75
CA GLU A 403 44.51 3.77 -1.79
C GLU A 403 45.88 4.44 -1.55
N GLY A 404 46.96 3.65 -1.65
CA GLY A 404 48.32 4.08 -1.34
C GLY A 404 48.67 4.20 0.15
N VAL A 405 47.80 3.76 1.06
CA VAL A 405 48.03 3.73 2.51
C VAL A 405 48.01 2.29 3.04
N ASP A 406 49.13 1.82 3.59
CA ASP A 406 49.29 0.42 4.04
C ASP A 406 48.55 0.08 5.34
N LYS A 407 48.14 1.09 6.12
CA LYS A 407 47.43 0.89 7.39
C LYS A 407 45.91 1.01 7.16
N PRO A 408 45.09 0.08 7.68
CA PRO A 408 43.64 0.23 7.58
C PRO A 408 43.17 1.47 8.35
N ILE A 409 42.22 2.19 7.75
CA ILE A 409 41.55 3.33 8.38
C ILE A 409 40.43 2.87 9.32
N ALA A 410 39.89 1.67 9.09
CA ALA A 410 38.95 0.98 9.95
C ALA A 410 39.09 -0.53 9.75
N GLU A 411 38.91 -1.30 10.81
CA GLU A 411 38.88 -2.77 10.79
C GLU A 411 37.96 -3.26 11.90
N GLY A 412 37.40 -4.46 11.74
CA GLY A 412 36.49 -5.03 12.71
C GLY A 412 36.04 -6.44 12.36
N SER A 413 35.16 -6.95 13.21
CA SER A 413 34.66 -8.31 13.17
C SER A 413 33.18 -8.33 13.53
N ILE A 414 32.41 -9.08 12.75
CA ILE A 414 30.96 -9.24 12.92
C ILE A 414 30.70 -10.71 13.22
N THR A 415 30.00 -11.02 14.31
CA THR A 415 29.76 -12.39 14.79
C THR A 415 28.29 -12.78 14.87
N GLN A 416 27.39 -11.80 14.93
CA GLN A 416 25.96 -12.06 15.03
C GLN A 416 25.39 -12.37 13.65
N VAL A 417 24.92 -13.60 13.47
CA VAL A 417 24.20 -14.03 12.26
C VAL A 417 22.71 -13.74 12.45
N ALA A 418 22.14 -12.90 11.59
CA ALA A 418 20.71 -12.66 11.51
C ALA A 418 20.25 -12.81 10.06
N GLU A 419 19.19 -13.60 9.83
CA GLU A 419 18.63 -13.82 8.48
C GLU A 419 19.69 -14.28 7.46
N TYR A 420 20.62 -15.14 7.89
CA TYR A 420 21.76 -15.62 7.10
C TYR A 420 22.72 -14.51 6.63
N TYR A 421 22.82 -13.43 7.41
CA TYR A 421 23.78 -12.36 7.19
C TYR A 421 24.62 -12.13 8.44
N LEU A 422 25.91 -11.94 8.22
CA LEU A 422 26.78 -11.21 9.15
C LEU A 422 26.84 -9.78 8.65
N ARG A 423 26.19 -8.86 9.36
CA ARG A 423 26.01 -7.47 8.93
C ARG A 423 26.29 -6.49 10.06
N ASP A 424 26.87 -5.35 9.70
CA ASP A 424 27.00 -4.20 10.59
C ASP A 424 27.04 -2.88 9.79
N ILE A 425 26.72 -1.77 10.45
CA ILE A 425 26.99 -0.41 9.97
C ILE A 425 28.08 0.22 10.82
N VAL A 426 29.22 0.45 10.18
CA VAL A 426 30.37 1.09 10.80
C VAL A 426 30.33 2.57 10.49
N GLN A 427 30.25 3.41 11.52
CA GLN A 427 30.47 4.85 11.32
C GLN A 427 31.97 5.13 11.17
N LEU A 428 32.37 5.60 10.00
CA LEU A 428 33.75 5.94 9.67
C LEU A 428 34.10 7.35 10.18
N PRO A 429 35.37 7.61 10.54
CA PRO A 429 35.83 8.96 10.75
C PRO A 429 35.72 9.78 9.45
N PRO A 430 35.76 11.13 9.52
CA PRO A 430 35.81 11.97 8.33
C PRO A 430 36.91 11.51 7.36
N LEU A 431 36.52 11.22 6.12
CA LEU A 431 37.40 10.70 5.08
C LEU A 431 37.86 11.81 4.13
N ASP A 432 39.14 11.79 3.77
CA ASP A 432 39.65 12.59 2.67
C ASP A 432 39.08 12.11 1.33
N SER A 433 39.01 12.99 0.33
CA SER A 433 38.71 12.58 -1.04
C SER A 433 39.74 11.57 -1.56
N GLY A 434 39.28 10.53 -2.25
CA GLY A 434 40.14 9.48 -2.82
C GLY A 434 39.40 8.15 -3.00
N GLU A 435 40.14 7.17 -3.51
CA GLU A 435 39.68 5.79 -3.66
C GLU A 435 39.99 4.98 -2.40
N TYR A 436 39.08 4.09 -2.05
CA TYR A 436 39.15 3.22 -0.88
C TYR A 436 38.84 1.78 -1.28
N THR A 437 39.52 0.85 -0.63
CA THR A 437 39.36 -0.59 -0.83
C THR A 437 38.93 -1.24 0.47
N VAL A 438 37.93 -2.12 0.40
CA VAL A 438 37.45 -2.92 1.52
C VAL A 438 37.74 -4.38 1.23
N THR A 439 38.33 -5.07 2.19
CA THR A 439 38.49 -6.52 2.15
C THR A 439 37.70 -7.16 3.27
N ALA A 440 37.04 -8.29 3.00
CA ALA A 440 36.30 -9.04 4.01
C ALA A 440 36.55 -10.53 3.86
N SER A 441 36.57 -11.28 4.96
CA SER A 441 36.79 -12.72 4.95
C SER A 441 35.94 -13.40 5.99
N LEU A 442 35.26 -14.46 5.54
CA LEU A 442 34.40 -15.26 6.39
C LEU A 442 35.23 -16.37 7.05
N ILE A 443 35.17 -16.45 8.38
CA ILE A 443 35.77 -17.50 9.18
C ILE A 443 34.67 -18.51 9.51
N LEU A 444 34.97 -19.78 9.27
CA LEU A 444 34.08 -20.89 9.59
C LEU A 444 34.40 -21.47 10.97
N GLU A 445 33.49 -22.25 11.54
CA GLU A 445 33.65 -22.88 12.86
C GLU A 445 34.86 -23.83 12.96
N ASP A 446 35.25 -24.46 11.85
CA ASP A 446 36.45 -25.30 11.76
C ASP A 446 37.77 -24.51 11.62
N GLY A 447 37.69 -23.17 11.58
CA GLY A 447 38.81 -22.26 11.41
C GLY A 447 39.20 -22.02 9.95
N ASN A 448 38.52 -22.63 8.98
CA ASN A 448 38.73 -22.33 7.57
C ASN A 448 38.34 -20.88 7.25
N ARG A 449 39.07 -20.29 6.31
CA ARG A 449 38.90 -18.90 5.89
C ARG A 449 38.49 -18.85 4.42
N LEU A 450 37.35 -18.23 4.15
CA LEU A 450 36.87 -17.93 2.80
C LEU A 450 37.15 -16.46 2.45
N GLY A 451 37.52 -16.21 1.19
CA GLY A 451 37.92 -14.88 0.70
C GLY A 451 39.44 -14.63 0.76
N PRO A 452 39.90 -13.36 0.79
CA PRO A 452 39.08 -12.16 0.98
C PRO A 452 38.25 -11.80 -0.26
N GLU A 453 37.00 -11.44 -0.03
CA GLU A 453 36.21 -10.67 -0.97
C GLU A 453 36.66 -9.21 -0.92
N THR A 454 36.60 -8.51 -2.06
CA THR A 454 37.05 -7.11 -2.16
C THR A 454 35.98 -6.24 -2.80
N ALA A 455 35.80 -5.03 -2.26
CA ALA A 455 34.96 -3.97 -2.83
C ALA A 455 35.74 -2.65 -2.83
N THR A 456 35.32 -1.69 -3.66
CA THR A 456 35.91 -0.35 -3.69
C THR A 456 34.84 0.73 -3.66
N PHE A 457 35.20 1.89 -3.14
CA PHE A 457 34.36 3.09 -3.18
C PHE A 457 35.21 4.35 -3.32
N VAL A 458 34.58 5.46 -3.71
CA VAL A 458 35.24 6.75 -3.89
C VAL A 458 34.60 7.76 -2.96
N LYS A 459 35.41 8.50 -2.21
CA LYS A 459 34.99 9.72 -1.49
C LYS A 459 35.34 10.93 -2.35
N LYS A 460 34.38 11.79 -2.63
CA LYS A 460 34.59 13.09 -3.30
C LYS A 460 34.74 14.22 -2.27
N ASP A 461 35.14 15.40 -2.73
CA ASP A 461 34.96 16.66 -2.01
C ASP A 461 33.62 17.25 -2.47
N GLU A 462 32.55 16.94 -1.76
CA GLU A 462 31.19 17.26 -2.19
C GLU A 462 30.97 18.77 -2.33
N SER A 463 31.60 19.56 -1.45
CA SER A 463 31.48 21.02 -1.48
C SER A 463 32.03 21.66 -2.76
N LYS A 464 32.96 20.99 -3.43
CA LYS A 464 33.53 21.43 -4.72
C LYS A 464 32.84 20.78 -5.91
N GLU A 465 32.59 19.47 -5.84
CA GLU A 465 31.99 18.74 -6.95
C GLU A 465 30.54 19.18 -7.22
N PHE A 466 29.82 19.56 -6.16
CA PHE A 466 28.39 19.88 -6.20
C PHE A 466 28.10 21.34 -5.80
N GLU A 467 29.06 22.25 -6.02
CA GLU A 467 29.02 23.64 -5.53
C GLU A 467 27.76 24.43 -5.89
N GLU A 468 27.08 24.08 -6.99
CA GLU A 468 25.88 24.76 -7.49
C GLU A 468 24.67 24.62 -6.56
N TRP A 469 24.61 23.53 -5.80
CA TRP A 469 23.45 23.20 -4.96
C TRP A 469 23.82 22.68 -3.58
N TRP A 470 25.08 22.34 -3.31
CA TRP A 470 25.51 21.77 -2.04
C TRP A 470 25.23 22.70 -0.85
N ASN A 471 24.45 22.24 0.13
CA ASN A 471 24.13 22.97 1.35
C ASN A 471 23.57 24.39 1.08
N ASN A 472 22.71 24.51 0.07
CA ASN A 472 22.06 25.77 -0.27
C ASN A 472 20.92 26.13 0.70
N ASP A 473 20.47 27.39 0.65
CA ASP A 473 19.33 27.90 1.43
C ASP A 473 18.08 28.14 0.57
N ILE A 474 17.99 27.50 -0.59
CA ILE A 474 16.83 27.60 -1.48
C ILE A 474 15.61 27.02 -0.77
N GLY A 475 14.49 27.75 -0.86
CA GLY A 475 13.25 27.39 -0.18
C GLY A 475 13.38 27.40 1.34
N ASN A 476 14.13 28.36 1.92
CA ASN A 476 14.30 28.47 3.37
C ASN A 476 12.93 28.57 4.07
N PRO A 477 12.53 27.60 4.92
CA PRO A 477 11.23 27.60 5.57
C PRO A 477 11.26 28.27 6.96
N ASP A 478 12.40 28.83 7.38
CA ASP A 478 12.60 29.49 8.67
C ASP A 478 12.04 30.93 8.65
N ARG A 479 10.79 31.05 8.19
CA ARG A 479 9.99 32.28 8.08
C ARG A 479 8.51 31.92 8.04
N VAL A 480 7.64 32.91 8.21
CA VAL A 480 6.19 32.72 8.03
C VAL A 480 5.89 32.58 6.52
N ILE A 481 5.20 31.51 6.15
CA ILE A 481 4.82 31.18 4.78
C ILE A 481 3.28 31.20 4.71
N PRO A 482 2.67 31.99 3.80
CA PRO A 482 1.23 31.95 3.58
C PRO A 482 0.73 30.53 3.28
N PRO A 483 -0.46 30.14 3.77
CA PRO A 483 -1.44 30.98 4.45
C PRO A 483 -1.26 31.07 5.97
N PHE A 484 -0.18 30.53 6.53
CA PHE A 484 0.04 30.54 7.98
C PHE A 484 0.32 31.95 8.50
N THR A 485 -0.01 32.17 9.76
CA THR A 485 0.24 33.43 10.48
C THR A 485 1.44 33.29 11.39
N ALA A 486 2.05 34.43 11.75
CA ALA A 486 3.12 34.45 12.74
C ALA A 486 2.66 33.80 14.05
N MET A 487 3.55 33.00 14.64
CA MET A 487 3.34 32.41 15.95
C MET A 487 3.47 33.47 17.04
N THR A 488 2.66 33.35 18.08
CA THR A 488 2.73 34.20 19.27
C THR A 488 2.86 33.36 20.53
N GLN A 489 3.48 33.92 21.56
CA GLN A 489 3.58 33.30 22.88
C GLN A 489 3.20 34.34 23.94
N ASP A 490 2.21 34.02 24.77
CA ASP A 490 1.83 34.78 25.96
C ASP A 490 1.77 33.84 27.17
N GLY A 491 2.67 34.02 28.13
CA GLY A 491 2.80 33.09 29.26
C GLY A 491 3.11 31.65 28.82
N ASN A 492 2.17 30.71 28.97
CA ASN A 492 2.29 29.32 28.50
C ASN A 492 1.40 29.02 27.29
N GLU A 493 0.74 30.04 26.75
CA GLU A 493 -0.12 29.94 25.59
C GLU A 493 0.71 30.21 24.34
N ILE A 494 0.63 29.30 23.37
CA ILE A 494 1.29 29.40 22.07
C ILE A 494 0.21 29.38 21.00
N THR A 495 0.15 30.40 20.16
CA THR A 495 -0.87 30.54 19.12
C THR A 495 -0.22 30.46 17.75
N CYS A 496 -0.86 29.76 16.82
CA CYS A 496 -0.57 29.83 15.38
C CYS A 496 -1.89 29.95 14.60
N TRP A 497 -1.85 29.80 13.28
CA TRP A 497 -3.08 29.85 12.50
C TRP A 497 -4.08 28.77 12.99
N GLY A 498 -5.29 29.23 13.32
CA GLY A 498 -6.43 28.37 13.67
C GLY A 498 -6.28 27.57 14.97
N ARG A 499 -5.19 27.74 15.73
CA ARG A 499 -4.88 26.88 16.88
C ARG A 499 -4.22 27.62 18.03
N GLU A 500 -4.49 27.12 19.22
CA GLU A 500 -3.92 27.58 20.49
C GLU A 500 -3.50 26.38 21.33
N TYR A 501 -2.29 26.44 21.87
CA TYR A 501 -1.66 25.36 22.64
C TYR A 501 -1.35 25.87 24.04
N THR A 502 -1.62 25.03 25.04
CA THR A 502 -0.85 25.08 26.28
C THR A 502 -0.18 23.74 26.50
N LEU A 503 1.09 23.78 26.86
CA LEU A 503 1.93 22.59 27.01
C LEU A 503 2.09 22.22 28.49
N ASP A 504 2.26 20.92 28.72
CA ASP A 504 2.58 20.33 30.02
C ASP A 504 4.09 20.24 30.28
N ALA A 505 4.50 19.60 31.38
CA ALA A 505 5.90 19.54 31.81
C ALA A 505 6.85 18.86 30.81
N LEU A 506 6.31 18.11 29.84
CA LEU A 506 7.05 17.39 28.80
C LEU A 506 6.76 17.93 27.39
N GLY A 507 5.95 18.98 27.23
CA GLY A 507 5.57 19.48 25.91
C GLY A 507 4.43 18.71 25.25
N LEU A 508 3.68 17.91 26.01
CA LEU A 508 2.46 17.26 25.54
C LEU A 508 1.27 18.23 25.67
N PRO A 509 0.16 18.01 24.95
CA PRO A 509 -0.95 18.94 24.96
C PRO A 509 -1.69 18.89 26.31
N LYS A 510 -1.61 19.98 27.05
CA LYS A 510 -2.47 20.23 28.22
C LYS A 510 -3.82 20.79 27.79
N HIS A 511 -3.81 21.64 26.77
CA HIS A 511 -4.97 22.21 26.08
C HIS A 511 -4.59 22.41 24.61
N LEU A 512 -5.51 22.09 23.69
CA LEU A 512 -5.30 22.25 22.24
C LEU A 512 -6.62 22.66 21.59
N ASP A 513 -6.75 23.95 21.30
CA ASP A 513 -7.89 24.46 20.54
C ASP A 513 -7.64 24.39 19.04
N SER A 514 -8.66 24.02 18.29
CA SER A 514 -8.74 24.17 16.85
C SER A 514 -10.05 24.85 16.48
N ASP A 515 -9.95 25.95 15.74
CA ASP A 515 -11.08 26.81 15.37
C ASP A 515 -11.94 27.23 16.59
N GLY A 516 -11.25 27.66 17.65
CA GLY A 516 -11.85 28.21 18.87
C GLY A 516 -12.51 27.19 19.81
N LYS A 517 -12.23 25.90 19.64
CA LYS A 517 -12.78 24.82 20.49
C LYS A 517 -11.73 23.77 20.81
N ASN A 518 -11.79 23.25 22.04
CA ASN A 518 -10.81 22.30 22.54
C ASN A 518 -11.02 20.91 21.98
N VAL A 519 -9.96 20.36 21.39
CA VAL A 519 -9.89 19.00 20.88
C VAL A 519 -9.63 18.01 22.02
N MET A 520 -8.99 18.45 23.10
CA MET A 520 -8.69 17.61 24.26
C MET A 520 -9.92 17.50 25.19
N GLY A 521 -10.26 16.28 25.60
CA GLY A 521 -11.20 16.03 26.70
C GLY A 521 -10.54 16.24 28.06
N LYS A 522 -9.25 15.87 28.16
CA LYS A 522 -8.38 16.08 29.33
C LYS A 522 -6.93 16.28 28.88
N PRO A 523 -6.02 16.83 29.72
CA PRO A 523 -4.60 16.87 29.41
C PRO A 523 -4.04 15.48 29.08
N ALA A 524 -3.07 15.44 28.16
CA ALA A 524 -2.31 14.22 27.87
C ALA A 524 -1.63 13.66 29.12
N GLN A 525 -1.39 12.35 29.14
CA GLN A 525 -0.85 11.64 30.29
C GLN A 525 0.31 10.73 29.88
N VAL A 526 1.29 10.60 30.78
CA VAL A 526 2.27 9.53 30.75
C VAL A 526 1.95 8.58 31.90
N VAL A 527 1.57 7.36 31.56
CA VAL A 527 1.10 6.34 32.51
C VAL A 527 2.04 5.16 32.45
N ALA A 528 2.58 4.74 33.59
CA ALA A 528 3.39 3.56 33.72
C ALA A 528 2.70 2.55 34.64
N VAL A 529 2.90 1.26 34.41
CA VAL A 529 2.65 0.22 35.41
C VAL A 529 4.03 -0.24 35.87
N VAL A 530 4.26 -0.15 37.19
CA VAL A 530 5.52 -0.50 37.85
C VAL A 530 5.19 -1.28 39.11
N ASN A 531 5.73 -2.49 39.26
CA ASN A 531 5.43 -3.41 40.37
C ASN A 531 3.93 -3.70 40.52
N GLY A 532 3.22 -3.82 39.39
CA GLY A 532 1.77 -4.03 39.34
C GLY A 532 0.90 -2.82 39.75
N GLU A 533 1.49 -1.65 40.04
CA GLU A 533 0.75 -0.42 40.35
C GLU A 533 0.76 0.55 39.16
N GLU A 534 -0.42 1.08 38.81
CA GLU A 534 -0.53 2.15 37.81
C GLU A 534 -0.12 3.51 38.39
N VAL A 535 0.94 4.10 37.84
CA VAL A 535 1.49 5.40 38.21
C VAL A 535 1.33 6.39 37.06
N ARG A 536 0.67 7.52 37.34
CA ARG A 536 0.61 8.67 36.42
C ARG A 536 1.72 9.66 36.78
N LEU A 537 2.57 10.02 35.81
CA LEU A 537 3.60 11.03 36.04
C LEU A 537 2.95 12.41 36.27
N PRO A 538 3.48 13.23 37.19
CA PRO A 538 2.97 14.57 37.44
C PRO A 538 3.41 15.56 36.35
N LEU A 539 2.48 15.96 35.49
CA LEU A 539 2.74 16.81 34.32
C LEU A 539 2.20 18.25 34.45
N ASP A 540 1.70 18.65 35.62
CA ASP A 540 0.93 19.90 35.81
C ASP A 540 1.68 21.20 35.46
N LYS A 541 3.01 21.15 35.46
CA LYS A 541 3.90 22.28 35.17
C LYS A 541 3.96 22.57 33.67
N SER A 542 4.49 23.73 33.30
CA SER A 542 4.80 24.08 31.91
C SER A 542 6.23 23.66 31.55
N PRO A 543 6.55 23.43 30.27
CA PRO A 543 7.92 23.19 29.85
C PRO A 543 8.69 24.51 29.86
N THR A 544 10.01 24.44 29.74
CA THR A 544 10.87 25.63 29.57
C THR A 544 10.93 25.98 28.10
N ILE A 545 10.36 27.13 27.72
CA ILE A 545 10.51 27.70 26.36
C ILE A 545 11.95 28.17 26.18
N THR A 546 12.63 27.65 25.17
CA THR A 546 14.05 27.94 24.90
C THR A 546 14.24 28.92 23.74
N SER A 547 13.26 29.04 22.85
CA SER A 547 13.32 29.92 21.68
C SER A 547 11.91 30.28 21.21
N VAL A 548 11.70 31.52 20.78
CA VAL A 548 10.45 32.00 20.17
C VAL A 548 10.81 32.76 18.90
N LYS A 549 10.30 32.31 17.77
CA LYS A 549 10.41 32.94 16.45
C LYS A 549 9.01 33.00 15.84
N ASP A 550 8.83 33.88 14.85
CA ASP A 550 7.53 34.05 14.16
C ASP A 550 7.03 32.76 13.48
N TRP A 551 7.89 31.77 13.25
CA TRP A 551 7.57 30.51 12.56
C TRP A 551 7.79 29.25 13.41
N ARG A 552 8.39 29.38 14.61
CA ARG A 552 8.68 28.26 15.51
C ARG A 552 8.85 28.69 16.97
N VAL A 553 8.33 27.86 17.87
CA VAL A 553 8.61 27.92 19.32
C VAL A 553 9.30 26.64 19.75
N GLU A 554 10.39 26.72 20.51
CA GLU A 554 11.16 25.56 20.99
C GLU A 554 11.07 25.43 22.50
N PHE A 555 11.11 24.20 23.01
CA PHE A 555 11.00 23.92 24.44
C PHE A 555 11.84 22.73 24.91
N THR A 556 12.01 22.65 26.23
CA THR A 556 12.56 21.49 26.94
C THR A 556 11.70 21.16 28.17
N GLY A 557 11.57 19.89 28.50
CA GLY A 557 10.69 19.40 29.55
C GLY A 557 11.33 18.33 30.44
N LYS A 558 10.76 18.14 31.63
CA LYS A 558 11.15 17.09 32.58
C LYS A 558 10.02 16.74 33.54
N ALA A 559 9.82 15.46 33.76
CA ALA A 559 8.94 14.90 34.79
C ALA A 559 9.56 13.62 35.40
N SER A 560 9.13 13.22 36.60
CA SER A 560 9.49 11.93 37.17
C SER A 560 8.36 11.36 38.03
N GLY A 561 8.28 10.03 38.08
CA GLY A 561 7.27 9.28 38.82
C GLY A 561 7.47 7.77 38.64
N GLY A 562 7.11 6.97 39.65
CA GLY A 562 7.23 5.50 39.56
C GLY A 562 8.67 4.99 39.42
N GLY A 563 9.67 5.76 39.86
CA GLY A 563 11.09 5.44 39.67
C GLY A 563 11.63 5.72 38.27
N ILE A 564 10.82 6.31 37.38
CA ILE A 564 11.21 6.68 36.02
C ILE A 564 11.36 8.21 35.94
N VAL A 565 12.41 8.67 35.26
CA VAL A 565 12.55 10.07 34.86
C VAL A 565 12.35 10.19 33.35
N VAL A 566 11.60 11.19 32.94
CA VAL A 566 11.31 11.51 31.55
C VAL A 566 11.78 12.92 31.27
N THR A 567 12.54 13.09 30.20
CA THR A 567 12.97 14.40 29.69
C THR A 567 12.51 14.57 28.25
N SER A 568 12.29 15.81 27.84
CA SER A 568 11.92 16.10 26.47
C SER A 568 12.59 17.35 25.92
N LYS A 569 12.71 17.38 24.60
CA LYS A 569 12.97 18.59 23.83
C LYS A 569 12.09 18.56 22.59
N GLY A 570 11.66 19.72 22.14
CA GLY A 570 10.70 19.78 21.05
C GLY A 570 10.48 21.17 20.51
N TRP A 571 9.60 21.27 19.53
CA TRP A 571 9.21 22.51 18.91
C TRP A 571 7.79 22.46 18.38
N ILE A 572 7.15 23.63 18.26
CA ILE A 572 5.92 23.86 17.52
C ILE A 572 6.26 24.74 16.33
N GLU A 573 5.81 24.39 15.12
CA GLU A 573 5.98 25.22 13.91
C GLU A 573 4.67 25.90 13.47
N GLN A 574 4.78 26.85 12.55
CA GLN A 574 3.68 27.69 12.05
C GLN A 574 2.44 26.94 11.51
N ASP A 575 2.60 25.67 11.12
CA ASP A 575 1.50 24.80 10.68
C ASP A 575 0.78 24.09 11.83
N GLY A 576 1.23 24.29 13.07
CA GLY A 576 0.71 23.69 14.29
C GLY A 576 1.32 22.32 14.62
N VAL A 577 2.21 21.78 13.80
CA VAL A 577 2.89 20.52 14.15
C VAL A 577 3.79 20.75 15.34
N THR A 578 3.53 19.99 16.41
CA THR A 578 4.38 19.92 17.59
C THR A 578 5.20 18.65 17.53
N TYR A 579 6.52 18.77 17.43
CA TYR A 579 7.47 17.66 17.49
C TYR A 579 8.01 17.50 18.91
N VAL A 580 8.07 16.25 19.38
CA VAL A 580 8.59 15.90 20.71
C VAL A 580 9.60 14.77 20.56
N GLU A 581 10.82 14.99 21.04
CA GLU A 581 11.78 13.93 21.36
C GLU A 581 11.72 13.70 22.88
N LEU A 582 11.38 12.47 23.29
CA LEU A 582 11.17 12.09 24.68
C LEU A 582 12.15 10.99 25.06
N THR A 583 12.94 11.21 26.11
CA THR A 583 13.86 10.24 26.68
C THR A 583 13.36 9.79 28.04
N TYR A 584 13.21 8.47 28.24
CA TYR A 584 12.85 7.87 29.52
C TYR A 584 13.95 6.92 30.02
N GLU A 585 14.21 6.97 31.32
CA GLU A 585 15.27 6.19 31.97
C GLU A 585 14.95 5.98 33.47
N PRO A 586 15.65 5.09 34.17
CA PRO A 586 15.55 4.99 35.63
C PRO A 586 15.94 6.30 36.30
N GLU A 587 15.18 6.74 37.31
CA GLU A 587 15.50 7.96 38.08
C GLU A 587 16.80 7.80 38.90
N GLY A 588 17.13 6.55 39.26
CA GLY A 588 18.34 6.17 39.98
C GLY A 588 19.31 5.35 39.12
N LYS A 589 20.29 4.72 39.79
CA LYS A 589 21.23 3.79 39.14
C LYS A 589 20.71 2.36 39.06
N GLU A 590 19.70 2.03 39.85
CA GLU A 590 19.10 0.71 39.87
C GLU A 590 18.08 0.59 38.73
N PRO A 591 18.04 -0.54 38.02
CA PRO A 591 17.00 -0.82 37.04
C PRO A 591 15.59 -0.73 37.62
N VAL A 592 14.61 -0.50 36.74
CA VAL A 592 13.18 -0.48 37.09
C VAL A 592 12.45 -1.51 36.23
N GLU A 593 11.68 -2.39 36.86
CA GLU A 593 10.75 -3.30 36.18
C GLU A 593 9.51 -2.50 35.76
N VAL A 594 9.20 -2.50 34.46
CA VAL A 594 8.10 -1.74 33.87
C VAL A 594 7.24 -2.68 33.06
N GLU A 595 6.03 -2.95 33.54
CA GLU A 595 5.05 -3.78 32.81
C GLU A 595 4.45 -3.03 31.62
N SER A 596 4.24 -1.72 31.76
CA SER A 596 3.85 -0.89 30.61
C SER A 596 4.23 0.57 30.80
N LEU A 597 4.43 1.25 29.67
CA LEU A 597 4.61 2.70 29.60
C LEU A 597 3.76 3.21 28.43
N ARG A 598 2.83 4.12 28.70
CA ARG A 598 1.83 4.60 27.74
C ARG A 598 1.84 6.11 27.65
N LEU A 599 1.72 6.62 26.43
CA LEU A 599 1.28 8.00 26.18
C LEU A 599 -0.23 7.95 25.90
N GLU A 600 -1.01 8.67 26.70
CA GLU A 600 -2.47 8.73 26.55
C GLU A 600 -2.90 10.15 26.17
N PHE A 601 -3.69 10.27 25.11
CA PHE A 601 -4.26 11.53 24.60
C PHE A 601 -5.79 11.47 24.71
N PRO A 602 -6.40 11.96 25.80
CA PRO A 602 -7.85 11.98 25.95
C PRO A 602 -8.47 13.07 25.08
N LEU A 603 -9.18 12.66 24.04
CA LEU A 603 -9.84 13.53 23.07
C LEU A 603 -11.32 13.73 23.43
N ASN A 604 -11.85 14.91 23.12
CA ASN A 604 -13.24 15.23 23.34
C ASN A 604 -14.14 14.34 22.46
N GLY A 605 -15.07 13.60 23.07
CA GLY A 605 -15.94 12.68 22.34
C GLY A 605 -16.93 13.36 21.38
N GLU A 606 -17.28 14.64 21.56
CA GLU A 606 -18.13 15.37 20.60
C GLU A 606 -17.47 15.48 19.22
N ASP A 607 -16.13 15.53 19.20
CA ASP A 607 -15.35 15.67 17.98
C ASP A 607 -14.58 14.42 17.56
N SER A 608 -14.62 13.36 18.37
CA SER A 608 -13.95 12.07 18.11
C SER A 608 -14.89 11.05 17.48
N GLU A 609 -15.42 11.37 16.30
CA GLU A 609 -16.46 10.57 15.61
C GLU A 609 -15.86 9.51 14.68
N SER A 610 -14.73 9.82 14.05
CA SER A 610 -14.08 9.00 13.03
C SER A 610 -12.63 8.70 13.38
N LEU A 611 -12.12 7.60 12.86
CA LEU A 611 -10.72 7.19 12.97
C LEU A 611 -10.14 6.87 11.60
N LEU A 612 -8.91 7.34 11.37
CA LEU A 612 -8.09 7.03 10.20
C LEU A 612 -6.68 6.64 10.65
N CYS A 613 -6.19 5.51 10.16
CA CYS A 613 -4.82 5.04 10.38
C CYS A 613 -4.31 4.40 9.08
N VAL A 614 -3.25 4.94 8.48
CA VAL A 614 -2.68 4.47 7.20
C VAL A 614 -1.26 3.99 7.42
N GLY A 615 -0.93 2.81 6.89
CA GLY A 615 0.39 2.19 7.01
C GLY A 615 0.99 1.80 5.66
N PRO A 616 1.79 0.72 5.60
CA PRO A 616 2.53 0.35 4.40
C PRO A 616 1.62 -0.28 3.34
N GLY A 617 2.10 -0.36 2.10
CA GLY A 617 1.35 -0.90 0.95
C GLY A 617 1.13 0.10 -0.19
N GLU A 618 1.79 1.27 -0.14
CA GLU A 618 1.80 2.27 -1.21
C GLU A 618 0.39 2.78 -1.54
N ASN A 619 0.01 2.87 -2.82
CA ASN A 619 -1.34 3.27 -3.25
C ASN A 619 -2.47 2.36 -2.72
N PHE A 620 -2.13 1.16 -2.22
CA PHE A 620 -3.06 0.17 -1.67
C PHE A 620 -2.72 -0.16 -0.22
N SER A 621 -2.29 0.85 0.54
CA SER A 621 -1.88 0.75 1.94
C SER A 621 -2.84 -0.05 2.81
N ALA A 622 -2.29 -0.88 3.71
CA ALA A 622 -3.03 -1.38 4.87
C ALA A 622 -3.49 -0.17 5.71
N ARG A 623 -4.77 -0.14 6.06
CA ARG A 623 -5.36 0.99 6.77
C ARG A 623 -6.61 0.60 7.56
N THR A 624 -6.99 1.47 8.49
CA THR A 624 -8.36 1.56 9.02
C THR A 624 -8.92 2.93 8.67
N ALA A 625 -10.15 2.97 8.18
CA ALA A 625 -10.96 4.19 8.06
C ALA A 625 -12.38 3.85 8.50
N MET A 626 -12.83 4.40 9.63
CA MET A 626 -14.11 4.01 10.23
C MET A 626 -14.78 5.13 11.02
N ILE A 627 -16.08 4.99 11.23
CA ILE A 627 -16.82 5.72 12.26
C ILE A 627 -16.69 4.93 13.56
N LEU A 628 -16.31 5.59 14.64
CA LEU A 628 -16.17 4.96 15.95
C LEU A 628 -17.56 4.67 16.55
N PRO A 629 -17.80 3.47 17.12
CA PRO A 629 -19.06 3.15 17.80
C PRO A 629 -19.36 4.16 18.91
N THR A 630 -20.56 4.73 18.92
CA THR A 630 -20.92 5.83 19.84
C THR A 630 -21.39 5.36 21.22
N ASP A 631 -21.82 4.11 21.33
CA ASP A 631 -22.47 3.51 22.50
C ASP A 631 -21.65 2.42 23.19
N GLU A 632 -20.43 2.15 22.71
CA GLU A 632 -19.52 1.17 23.28
C GLU A 632 -18.49 1.84 24.22
N GLU A 633 -18.34 1.30 25.43
CA GLU A 633 -17.29 1.67 26.39
C GLU A 633 -16.11 0.69 26.26
N GLY A 634 -14.88 1.16 26.49
CA GLY A 634 -13.69 0.31 26.37
C GLY A 634 -13.02 0.39 25.00
N SER A 635 -12.35 -0.67 24.57
CA SER A 635 -11.56 -0.69 23.32
C SER A 635 -12.48 -0.58 22.10
N LEU A 636 -12.28 0.47 21.30
CA LEU A 636 -13.03 0.71 20.06
C LEU A 636 -12.26 0.25 18.83
N TRP A 637 -10.93 0.33 18.88
CA TRP A 637 -10.04 0.02 17.78
C TRP A 637 -8.59 -0.14 18.27
N SER A 638 -7.80 -0.97 17.58
CA SER A 638 -6.35 -0.99 17.74
C SER A 638 -5.64 -1.36 16.42
N THR A 639 -4.33 -1.13 16.36
CA THR A 639 -3.49 -1.53 15.21
C THR A 639 -3.48 -3.04 14.94
N LEU A 640 -3.94 -3.86 15.89
CA LEU A 640 -4.10 -5.30 15.67
C LEU A 640 -5.28 -5.63 14.73
N VAL A 641 -6.23 -4.71 14.52
CA VAL A 641 -7.34 -4.89 13.56
C VAL A 641 -6.83 -5.07 12.12
N THR A 642 -5.75 -4.38 11.77
CA THR A 642 -5.05 -4.55 10.49
C THR A 642 -4.02 -5.68 10.50
N GLY A 643 -3.82 -6.33 11.66
CA GLY A 643 -2.90 -7.44 11.88
C GLY A 643 -1.42 -7.08 11.82
N ARG A 644 -0.56 -7.97 12.35
CA ARG A 644 0.90 -7.86 12.28
C ARG A 644 1.40 -7.77 10.83
N THR A 645 0.86 -8.60 9.94
CA THR A 645 1.24 -8.58 8.52
C THR A 645 0.84 -7.26 7.84
N GLY A 646 -0.18 -6.57 8.35
CA GLY A 646 -0.59 -5.25 7.86
C GLY A 646 0.44 -4.17 8.16
N SER A 647 1.07 -4.18 9.35
CA SER A 647 2.08 -3.20 9.75
C SER A 647 3.42 -3.39 9.02
N GLN A 648 3.69 -4.62 8.56
CA GLN A 648 4.98 -5.07 8.01
C GLN A 648 6.18 -4.80 8.93
N MET A 649 5.93 -4.59 10.22
CA MET A 649 6.98 -4.48 11.23
C MET A 649 7.58 -5.85 11.52
N THR A 650 8.86 -5.88 11.86
CA THR A 650 9.55 -7.12 12.21
C THR A 650 9.06 -7.63 13.58
N ILE A 651 8.81 -6.72 14.51
CA ILE A 651 8.12 -6.95 15.78
C ILE A 651 7.08 -5.85 16.02
N GLY A 652 5.93 -6.22 16.56
CA GLY A 652 4.84 -5.31 16.91
C GLY A 652 3.98 -4.85 15.73
N SER A 653 3.17 -3.83 15.99
CA SER A 653 2.11 -3.37 15.09
C SER A 653 2.13 -1.86 14.85
N PHE A 654 3.33 -1.25 14.78
CA PHE A 654 3.49 0.20 14.61
C PHE A 654 2.95 0.70 13.26
N TYR A 655 2.20 1.81 13.31
CA TYR A 655 1.77 2.59 12.15
C TYR A 655 2.27 4.03 12.30
N PRO A 656 2.61 4.72 11.21
CA PRO A 656 3.21 6.05 11.33
C PRO A 656 2.19 7.13 11.70
N GLU A 657 0.88 6.86 11.59
CA GLU A 657 -0.15 7.84 11.89
C GLU A 657 -1.43 7.24 12.48
N VAL A 658 -2.05 8.03 13.36
CA VAL A 658 -3.44 7.83 13.79
C VAL A 658 -4.11 9.20 13.88
N TRP A 659 -5.21 9.38 13.15
CA TRP A 659 -6.09 10.53 13.24
C TRP A 659 -7.43 10.12 13.85
N ILE A 660 -7.89 10.89 14.83
CA ILE A 660 -9.24 10.76 15.42
C ILE A 660 -9.90 12.12 15.35
N GLY A 661 -11.07 12.21 14.73
CA GLY A 661 -11.72 13.50 14.51
C GLY A 661 -13.04 13.42 13.74
N ASN A 662 -13.46 14.57 13.22
CA ASN A 662 -14.58 14.73 12.31
C ASN A 662 -14.30 15.88 11.31
N ASP A 663 -15.33 16.30 10.58
CA ASP A 663 -15.31 17.40 9.62
C ASP A 663 -15.13 18.81 10.23
N ARG A 664 -15.22 18.95 11.55
CA ARG A 664 -15.00 20.22 12.27
C ARG A 664 -13.58 20.33 12.80
N ARG A 665 -13.07 19.23 13.37
CA ARG A 665 -11.72 19.13 13.94
C ARG A 665 -11.32 17.69 14.24
N GLY A 666 -10.02 17.49 14.45
CA GLY A 666 -9.47 16.20 14.84
C GLY A 666 -8.07 16.32 15.41
N PHE A 667 -7.53 15.22 15.90
CA PHE A 667 -6.18 15.09 16.43
C PHE A 667 -5.41 14.08 15.58
N LEU A 668 -4.28 14.50 15.00
CA LEU A 668 -3.32 13.64 14.33
C LEU A 668 -2.13 13.40 15.25
N TRP A 669 -1.79 12.13 15.44
CA TRP A 669 -0.50 11.67 15.96
C TRP A 669 0.34 11.09 14.82
N TRP A 670 1.65 11.37 14.80
CA TRP A 670 2.59 10.86 13.80
C TRP A 670 3.93 10.40 14.40
N GLY A 671 4.53 9.31 13.90
CA GLY A 671 5.90 8.89 14.19
C GLY A 671 6.59 8.22 13.00
N ASP A 672 7.86 8.53 12.75
CA ASP A 672 8.60 7.93 11.63
C ASP A 672 9.03 6.48 11.93
N ASN A 673 9.16 6.08 13.20
CA ASN A 673 9.39 4.70 13.62
C ASN A 673 9.10 4.55 15.13
N ASP A 674 9.16 3.31 15.60
CA ASP A 674 9.07 2.92 17.01
C ASP A 674 10.45 2.80 17.68
N LYS A 675 11.49 3.49 17.16
CA LYS A 675 12.80 3.50 17.82
C LYS A 675 12.67 4.09 19.22
N GLY A 676 13.23 3.38 20.20
CA GLY A 676 13.10 3.73 21.61
C GLY A 676 11.88 3.13 22.29
N TRP A 677 11.02 2.41 21.58
CA TRP A 677 9.92 1.63 22.15
C TRP A 677 10.41 0.23 22.53
N VAL A 678 9.54 -0.52 23.21
CA VAL A 678 9.66 -1.97 23.46
C VAL A 678 8.41 -2.62 22.89
N PRO A 679 8.37 -2.84 21.55
CA PRO A 679 7.20 -3.40 20.88
C PRO A 679 7.01 -4.88 21.20
N ASN A 680 5.76 -5.34 21.15
CA ASN A 680 5.36 -6.73 21.30
C ASN A 680 4.28 -7.06 20.27
N ASP A 681 4.23 -8.29 19.77
CA ASP A 681 3.29 -8.70 18.71
C ASP A 681 1.83 -8.77 19.21
N ASP A 682 1.61 -9.01 20.51
CA ASP A 682 0.30 -9.17 21.14
C ASP A 682 -0.23 -7.87 21.79
N VAL A 683 0.62 -6.84 21.90
CA VAL A 683 0.23 -5.52 22.40
C VAL A 683 0.14 -4.54 21.23
N PRO A 684 -1.01 -3.87 21.00
CA PRO A 684 -1.12 -2.90 19.92
C PRO A 684 -0.15 -1.73 20.13
N ALA A 685 0.51 -1.27 19.08
CA ALA A 685 1.27 -0.02 19.15
C ALA A 685 0.35 1.18 19.42
N HIS A 686 -0.86 1.18 18.83
CA HIS A 686 -1.88 2.20 19.04
C HIS A 686 -3.25 1.62 19.29
N GLU A 687 -4.00 2.26 20.18
CA GLU A 687 -5.35 1.87 20.56
C GLU A 687 -6.24 3.10 20.76
N ALA A 688 -7.50 3.02 20.38
CA ALA A 688 -8.53 4.01 20.70
C ALA A 688 -9.53 3.40 21.69
N VAL A 689 -9.68 4.03 22.85
CA VAL A 689 -10.50 3.52 23.96
C VAL A 689 -11.51 4.58 24.39
N ARG A 690 -12.80 4.23 24.46
CA ARG A 690 -13.80 5.10 25.09
C ARG A 690 -13.71 5.01 26.61
N ARG A 691 -13.60 6.17 27.25
CA ARG A 691 -13.63 6.31 28.72
C ARG A 691 -14.63 7.39 29.10
N GLY A 692 -15.90 7.01 29.25
CA GLY A 692 -17.00 7.95 29.44
C GLY A 692 -17.23 8.82 28.21
N SER A 693 -17.16 10.14 28.36
CA SER A 693 -17.35 11.08 27.24
C SER A 693 -16.13 11.23 26.33
N ASP A 694 -14.97 10.71 26.72
CA ASP A 694 -13.71 10.93 26.00
C ASP A 694 -13.36 9.70 25.16
N VAL A 695 -12.69 9.93 24.03
CA VAL A 695 -11.98 8.88 23.27
C VAL A 695 -10.50 9.07 23.52
N VAL A 696 -9.85 8.07 24.11
CA VAL A 696 -8.43 8.12 24.46
C VAL A 696 -7.63 7.41 23.39
N LEU A 697 -6.77 8.13 22.67
CA LEU A 697 -5.71 7.53 21.87
C LEU A 697 -4.57 7.13 22.81
N ILE A 698 -4.20 5.85 22.79
CA ILE A 698 -3.15 5.27 23.60
C ILE A 698 -2.02 4.83 22.68
N ASN A 699 -0.79 5.23 23.00
CA ASN A 699 0.42 4.68 22.41
C ASN A 699 1.14 3.82 23.45
N HIS A 700 1.28 2.52 23.18
CA HIS A 700 1.94 1.58 24.08
C HIS A 700 3.46 1.58 23.78
N ILE A 701 4.21 2.41 24.51
CA ILE A 701 5.66 2.58 24.34
C ILE A 701 6.41 1.35 24.85
N ILE A 702 5.99 0.81 25.99
CA ILE A 702 6.38 -0.51 26.48
C ILE A 702 5.11 -1.32 26.59
N GLY A 703 5.05 -2.41 25.82
CA GLY A 703 3.96 -3.38 25.87
C GLY A 703 4.47 -4.74 26.36
N THR A 704 4.13 -5.11 27.58
CA THR A 704 4.30 -6.48 28.09
C THR A 704 2.92 -7.14 28.13
N PRO A 705 2.70 -8.27 27.45
CA PRO A 705 1.47 -9.04 27.55
C PRO A 705 1.16 -9.48 28.98
N ASP A 706 -0.12 -9.65 29.29
CA ASP A 706 -0.55 -10.11 30.62
C ASP A 706 0.08 -11.46 30.98
N GLY A 707 0.79 -11.51 32.10
CA GLY A 707 1.44 -12.72 32.61
C GLY A 707 2.85 -12.98 32.08
N GLU A 708 3.39 -12.11 31.23
CA GLU A 708 4.80 -12.12 30.84
C GLU A 708 5.67 -11.31 31.83
N GLU A 709 6.99 -11.54 31.78
CA GLU A 709 7.94 -10.83 32.63
C GLU A 709 8.02 -9.35 32.24
N PRO A 710 8.02 -8.41 33.23
CA PRO A 710 8.13 -6.99 32.97
C PRO A 710 9.41 -6.62 32.20
N TYR A 711 9.36 -5.53 31.44
CA TYR A 711 10.57 -5.02 30.80
C TYR A 711 11.51 -4.40 31.84
N LEU A 712 12.77 -4.84 31.85
CA LEU A 712 13.80 -4.26 32.72
C LEU A 712 14.41 -3.02 32.07
N LEU A 713 14.05 -1.84 32.58
CA LEU A 713 14.59 -0.57 32.13
C LEU A 713 15.93 -0.30 32.83
N GLU A 714 17.04 -0.47 32.11
CA GLU A 714 18.40 -0.30 32.64
C GLU A 714 19.15 0.91 32.06
N ALA A 715 18.70 1.40 30.91
CA ALA A 715 19.38 2.44 30.13
C ALA A 715 18.36 3.40 29.49
N PRO A 716 18.76 4.65 29.19
CA PRO A 716 17.88 5.59 28.53
C PRO A 716 17.44 5.11 27.16
N LYS A 717 16.16 5.31 26.87
CA LYS A 717 15.56 5.13 25.55
C LYS A 717 14.93 6.44 25.10
N THR A 718 15.13 6.76 23.82
CA THR A 718 14.60 7.99 23.22
C THR A 718 13.69 7.65 22.06
N LEU A 719 12.48 8.19 22.10
CA LEU A 719 11.48 8.12 21.05
C LEU A 719 11.18 9.52 20.50
N ALA A 720 10.62 9.58 19.29
CA ALA A 720 10.23 10.83 18.66
C ALA A 720 8.89 10.70 17.95
N PHE A 721 8.05 11.72 18.09
CA PHE A 721 6.74 11.79 17.44
C PHE A 721 6.31 13.24 17.25
N GLY A 722 5.27 13.45 16.45
CA GLY A 722 4.59 14.72 16.28
C GLY A 722 3.09 14.61 16.54
N TYR A 723 2.47 15.74 16.87
CA TYR A 723 1.01 15.85 16.91
C TYR A 723 0.53 17.22 16.42
N VAL A 724 -0.70 17.26 15.92
CA VAL A 724 -1.36 18.49 15.42
C VAL A 724 -2.87 18.31 15.36
N ALA A 725 -3.63 19.39 15.52
CA ALA A 725 -5.08 19.37 15.30
C ALA A 725 -5.45 19.67 13.84
N THR A 726 -6.48 19.03 13.30
CA THR A 726 -7.10 19.40 12.02
C THR A 726 -8.28 20.35 12.22
N PRO A 727 -8.69 21.15 11.19
CA PRO A 727 -8.14 21.26 9.83
C PRO A 727 -6.71 21.80 9.81
N PHE A 728 -5.89 21.38 8.83
CA PHE A 728 -4.45 21.70 8.78
C PHE A 728 -4.17 23.16 8.44
N ARG A 729 -4.99 23.72 7.56
CA ARG A 729 -4.80 25.02 6.91
C ARG A 729 -6.15 25.63 6.52
N PRO A 730 -6.26 26.94 6.23
CA PRO A 730 -7.52 27.53 5.80
C PRO A 730 -7.77 27.18 4.33
N PHE A 731 -9.04 27.03 3.98
CA PHE A 731 -9.44 27.00 2.58
C PHE A 731 -9.14 28.33 1.89
N PRO A 732 -8.44 28.35 0.75
CA PRO A 732 -8.29 29.56 -0.04
C PRO A 732 -9.63 30.07 -0.56
N LYS A 733 -9.70 31.39 -0.77
CA LYS A 733 -10.89 32.03 -1.34
C LYS A 733 -11.25 31.39 -2.68
N GLY A 734 -12.52 30.98 -2.80
CA GLY A 734 -13.06 30.42 -4.03
C GLY A 734 -12.59 28.99 -4.37
N TRP A 735 -12.02 28.26 -3.41
CA TRP A 735 -11.40 26.94 -3.60
C TRP A 735 -12.27 25.93 -4.34
N ARG A 736 -13.61 25.94 -4.14
CA ARG A 736 -14.55 24.98 -4.76
C ARG A 736 -14.53 25.02 -6.29
N ASN A 737 -14.06 26.12 -6.88
CA ASN A 737 -14.01 26.32 -8.32
C ASN A 737 -12.60 26.61 -8.87
N SER A 738 -11.60 26.84 -8.02
CA SER A 738 -10.25 27.20 -8.44
C SER A 738 -9.15 26.21 -8.01
N MET A 739 -9.44 25.27 -7.12
CA MET A 739 -8.42 24.34 -6.59
C MET A 739 -8.80 22.88 -6.85
N ALA A 740 -7.93 22.18 -7.57
CA ALA A 740 -8.02 20.75 -7.77
C ALA A 740 -6.63 20.20 -8.07
N ALA A 741 -6.42 18.93 -7.75
CA ALA A 741 -5.27 18.18 -8.23
C ALA A 741 -5.56 17.67 -9.65
N GLU A 742 -4.66 17.95 -10.59
CA GLU A 742 -4.75 17.58 -12.02
C GLU A 742 -3.37 17.07 -12.51
N ASN A 743 -3.37 16.10 -13.43
CA ASN A 743 -2.19 15.49 -14.06
C ASN A 743 -2.08 15.98 -15.49
N GLY A 744 -0.84 16.16 -15.93
CA GLY A 744 -0.53 16.96 -17.08
C GLY A 744 0.94 17.33 -17.07
N THR A 745 1.38 17.73 -18.25
CA THR A 745 2.73 18.25 -18.44
C THR A 745 2.59 19.50 -19.27
N PHE A 746 3.32 20.52 -18.87
CA PHE A 746 3.36 21.80 -19.53
C PHE A 746 3.79 21.69 -21.02
N TRP A 747 4.44 20.59 -21.43
CA TRP A 747 4.77 20.31 -22.83
C TRP A 747 4.75 18.81 -23.23
N SER A 748 4.54 18.52 -24.52
CA SER A 748 4.58 17.19 -25.16
C SER A 748 5.61 17.26 -26.29
N PRO A 749 6.52 16.28 -26.44
CA PRO A 749 6.18 14.86 -26.49
C PRO A 749 6.16 14.15 -25.13
N HIS A 750 5.12 13.35 -24.92
CA HIS A 750 5.06 12.36 -23.85
C HIS A 750 6.36 11.56 -23.75
N ARG A 751 6.70 11.12 -22.53
CA ARG A 751 7.95 10.41 -22.18
C ARG A 751 8.31 9.31 -23.21
N GLY A 752 7.34 8.51 -23.65
CA GLY A 752 7.52 7.45 -24.67
C GLY A 752 7.77 7.91 -26.13
N THR A 753 7.90 9.21 -26.37
CA THR A 753 8.17 9.83 -27.67
C THR A 753 9.40 10.75 -27.66
N ARG A 754 10.07 10.92 -26.51
CA ARG A 754 11.28 11.74 -26.36
C ARG A 754 12.47 11.09 -27.08
N LYS A 755 13.20 11.92 -27.82
CA LYS A 755 14.47 11.55 -28.46
C LYS A 755 15.59 12.37 -27.85
N ASP A 756 16.72 11.73 -27.65
CA ASP A 756 17.96 12.36 -27.25
C ASP A 756 18.38 13.31 -28.38
N SER A 757 18.63 14.57 -28.03
CA SER A 757 18.86 15.66 -29.00
C SER A 757 20.16 15.48 -29.80
N LYS A 758 21.17 14.79 -29.25
CA LYS A 758 22.47 14.59 -29.92
C LYS A 758 22.55 13.29 -30.70
N THR A 759 21.93 12.22 -30.20
CA THR A 759 21.97 10.90 -30.85
C THR A 759 20.76 10.62 -31.73
N GLY A 760 19.65 11.33 -31.51
CA GLY A 760 18.37 11.08 -32.18
C GLY A 760 17.67 9.79 -31.74
N GLU A 761 18.27 9.04 -30.81
CA GLU A 761 17.73 7.81 -30.27
C GLU A 761 16.60 8.07 -29.28
N MET A 762 15.71 7.10 -29.11
CA MET A 762 14.68 7.19 -28.09
C MET A 762 15.32 7.21 -26.70
N VAL A 763 15.04 8.25 -25.91
CA VAL A 763 15.46 8.33 -24.50
C VAL A 763 14.94 7.11 -23.73
N PHE A 764 13.75 6.64 -24.12
CA PHE A 764 13.08 5.43 -23.62
C PHE A 764 12.71 4.50 -24.79
N PRO A 765 13.55 3.51 -25.14
CA PRO A 765 13.28 2.57 -26.22
C PRO A 765 12.02 1.74 -25.95
N LYS A 766 11.20 1.48 -26.99
CA LYS A 766 10.01 0.63 -26.89
C LYS A 766 10.37 -0.75 -26.32
N GLY A 767 9.58 -1.22 -25.36
CA GLY A 767 9.74 -2.55 -24.75
C GLY A 767 10.67 -2.60 -23.53
N LYS A 768 11.39 -1.52 -23.21
CA LYS A 768 11.99 -1.33 -21.88
C LYS A 768 10.97 -0.58 -21.02
N ARG A 769 10.68 -1.07 -19.81
CA ARG A 769 9.78 -0.38 -18.87
C ARG A 769 10.31 1.06 -18.70
N PRO A 770 9.57 2.11 -19.07
CA PRO A 770 9.99 3.47 -18.77
C PRO A 770 9.85 3.64 -17.25
N MET A 771 10.92 3.38 -16.51
CA MET A 771 10.95 3.68 -15.08
C MET A 771 11.10 5.17 -14.83
N HIS A 772 11.27 6.01 -15.85
CA HIS A 772 11.42 7.46 -15.67
C HIS A 772 10.21 8.17 -16.24
N VAL A 773 9.51 8.83 -15.35
CA VAL A 773 8.21 9.40 -15.62
C VAL A 773 8.24 10.91 -15.37
N ASN A 774 9.26 11.63 -15.86
CA ASN A 774 9.47 13.10 -15.87
C ASN A 774 10.73 13.51 -15.11
N TRP A 775 11.37 14.56 -15.61
CA TRP A 775 12.47 15.26 -14.97
C TRP A 775 12.01 16.66 -14.59
N ILE A 776 12.59 17.21 -13.52
CA ILE A 776 12.31 18.58 -13.06
C ILE A 776 12.90 19.61 -14.06
N HIS A 777 13.95 19.20 -14.78
CA HIS A 777 14.60 19.98 -15.85
C HIS A 777 14.02 19.64 -17.26
N PRO A 778 14.40 20.37 -18.33
CA PRO A 778 13.87 20.22 -19.68
C PRO A 778 14.00 18.81 -20.28
N GLU A 779 13.35 18.56 -21.42
CA GLU A 779 13.39 17.26 -22.10
C GLU A 779 14.73 16.89 -22.77
N THR A 780 15.87 17.27 -22.20
CA THR A 780 17.21 16.94 -22.68
C THR A 780 18.12 16.49 -21.54
N ARG A 781 19.05 15.59 -21.83
CA ARG A 781 20.08 15.13 -20.87
C ARG A 781 21.29 16.06 -20.82
N TYR A 782 21.30 17.13 -21.61
CA TYR A 782 22.45 17.99 -21.84
C TYR A 782 22.19 19.37 -21.23
N PRO A 783 22.81 19.70 -20.08
CA PRO A 783 22.58 20.97 -19.39
C PRO A 783 22.81 22.22 -20.26
N GLU A 784 23.73 22.15 -21.22
CA GLU A 784 24.01 23.26 -22.13
C GLU A 784 22.85 23.61 -23.09
N GLU A 785 21.86 22.73 -23.23
CA GLU A 785 20.64 22.96 -24.03
C GLU A 785 19.47 23.49 -23.17
N TRP A 786 19.61 23.52 -21.84
CA TRP A 786 18.50 23.81 -20.94
C TRP A 786 17.93 25.21 -21.10
N ASP A 787 18.78 26.24 -21.17
CA ASP A 787 18.34 27.64 -21.20
C ASP A 787 17.46 27.96 -22.43
N GLU A 788 17.82 27.44 -23.62
CA GLU A 788 17.04 27.65 -24.85
C GLU A 788 15.67 26.98 -24.78
N ILE A 789 15.63 25.72 -24.32
CA ILE A 789 14.37 24.95 -24.20
C ILE A 789 13.46 25.55 -23.13
N TRP A 790 14.02 25.95 -21.99
CA TRP A 790 13.25 26.60 -20.93
C TRP A 790 12.62 27.92 -21.41
N ALA A 791 13.35 28.74 -22.18
CA ALA A 791 12.79 29.96 -22.73
C ALA A 791 11.58 29.70 -23.64
N GLU A 792 11.64 28.68 -24.50
CA GLU A 792 10.51 28.26 -25.35
C GLU A 792 9.32 27.76 -24.51
N GLN A 793 9.60 26.96 -23.48
CA GLN A 793 8.58 26.47 -22.56
C GLN A 793 7.91 27.64 -21.84
N LYS A 794 8.67 28.56 -21.27
CA LYS A 794 8.16 29.72 -20.54
C LYS A 794 7.20 30.57 -21.37
N GLU A 795 7.53 30.86 -22.63
CA GLU A 795 6.64 31.64 -23.51
C GLU A 795 5.26 30.96 -23.68
N LYS A 796 5.26 29.64 -23.85
CA LYS A 796 4.02 28.86 -23.94
C LYS A 796 3.28 28.87 -22.61
N ALA A 797 3.99 28.88 -21.48
CA ALA A 797 3.43 28.81 -20.13
C ALA A 797 2.67 30.07 -19.82
N ASP A 798 3.32 31.20 -20.04
CA ASP A 798 2.74 32.51 -19.84
C ASP A 798 1.50 32.68 -20.73
N ARG A 799 1.56 32.24 -21.99
CA ARG A 799 0.39 32.24 -22.90
C ARG A 799 -0.76 31.34 -22.39
N LYS A 800 -0.47 30.18 -21.80
CA LYS A 800 -1.51 29.29 -21.26
C LYS A 800 -2.17 29.92 -20.04
N VAL A 801 -1.39 30.46 -19.10
CA VAL A 801 -1.88 31.16 -17.91
C VAL A 801 -2.75 32.35 -18.30
N GLU A 802 -2.31 33.17 -19.26
CA GLU A 802 -3.08 34.29 -19.80
C GLU A 802 -4.45 33.85 -20.36
N ASN A 803 -4.52 32.68 -20.99
CA ASN A 803 -5.76 32.18 -21.59
C ASN A 803 -6.73 31.56 -20.57
N VAL A 804 -6.23 30.80 -19.59
CA VAL A 804 -7.08 30.02 -18.67
C VAL A 804 -7.40 30.72 -17.36
N GLN A 805 -6.62 31.74 -16.97
CA GLN A 805 -6.86 32.54 -15.75
C GLN A 805 -7.16 31.68 -14.50
N PRO A 806 -6.30 30.71 -14.16
CA PRO A 806 -6.66 29.60 -13.25
C PRO A 806 -6.81 30.04 -11.78
N ILE A 807 -6.34 31.24 -11.43
CA ILE A 807 -6.38 31.81 -10.08
C ILE A 807 -7.46 32.89 -9.90
N ASP A 808 -8.23 33.22 -10.93
CA ASP A 808 -9.33 34.19 -10.83
C ASP A 808 -10.66 33.43 -10.60
N PRO A 809 -11.20 33.40 -9.38
CA PRO A 809 -12.38 32.59 -9.05
C PRO A 809 -13.67 33.03 -9.75
N TYR A 810 -13.71 34.21 -10.37
CA TYR A 810 -14.87 34.75 -11.09
C TYR A 810 -14.73 34.68 -12.62
N ARG A 811 -13.48 34.59 -13.12
CA ARG A 811 -13.17 34.40 -14.54
C ARG A 811 -12.89 32.94 -14.90
N SER A 812 -12.55 32.08 -13.94
CA SER A 812 -12.40 30.63 -14.10
C SER A 812 -13.76 29.94 -14.27
N ARG A 813 -14.54 30.35 -15.27
CA ARG A 813 -15.85 29.76 -15.61
C ARG A 813 -15.73 28.47 -16.42
N SER A 814 -14.51 28.01 -16.71
CA SER A 814 -14.21 26.91 -17.63
C SER A 814 -13.26 25.86 -17.05
N GLY A 815 -13.29 25.65 -15.73
CA GLY A 815 -12.52 24.58 -15.07
C GLY A 815 -11.01 24.72 -15.12
N SER A 816 -10.32 23.69 -14.59
CA SER A 816 -8.87 23.68 -14.44
C SER A 816 -8.11 23.37 -15.73
N GLY A 817 -6.86 23.83 -15.76
CA GLY A 817 -5.89 23.54 -16.81
C GLY A 817 -4.54 24.19 -16.49
N PHE A 818 -3.99 23.84 -15.33
CA PHE A 818 -2.77 24.42 -14.78
C PHE A 818 -1.52 24.11 -15.62
N VAL A 819 -0.55 25.03 -15.58
CA VAL A 819 0.80 24.81 -16.11
C VAL A 819 1.61 24.03 -15.08
N HIS A 820 1.70 22.71 -15.26
CA HIS A 820 2.30 21.85 -14.25
C HIS A 820 3.16 20.73 -14.82
N LEU A 821 3.98 20.15 -13.96
CA LEU A 821 4.72 18.92 -14.21
C LEU A 821 4.31 17.88 -13.17
N SER A 822 3.97 16.69 -13.66
CA SER A 822 3.66 15.55 -12.79
C SER A 822 4.90 14.72 -12.48
N PHE A 823 5.23 14.59 -11.20
CA PHE A 823 6.34 13.78 -10.68
C PHE A 823 5.80 12.71 -9.76
N GLN A 824 6.42 11.55 -9.68
CA GLN A 824 6.16 10.65 -8.55
C GLN A 824 6.87 11.22 -7.32
N LEU A 825 6.20 11.32 -6.18
CA LEU A 825 6.86 11.69 -4.93
C LEU A 825 7.79 10.55 -4.48
N ILE A 826 7.28 9.33 -4.51
CA ILE A 826 8.00 8.12 -4.12
C ILE A 826 8.12 7.15 -5.31
N GLY A 827 9.33 6.63 -5.51
CA GLY A 827 9.65 5.61 -6.50
C GLY A 827 9.61 6.11 -7.94
N SER A 828 9.50 5.16 -8.87
CA SER A 828 9.39 5.43 -10.32
C SER A 828 10.55 6.26 -10.88
N GLY A 829 11.77 5.90 -10.48
CA GLY A 829 13.03 6.33 -11.09
C GLY A 829 13.45 7.78 -10.79
N HIS A 830 14.63 8.14 -11.30
CA HIS A 830 15.26 9.44 -11.01
C HIS A 830 14.44 10.64 -11.54
N LYS A 831 14.38 11.71 -10.74
CA LYS A 831 13.72 12.99 -11.05
C LYS A 831 14.60 13.97 -11.82
N SER A 832 15.82 13.55 -12.15
CA SER A 832 16.72 14.24 -13.07
C SER A 832 17.41 13.20 -13.98
N SER A 833 18.18 13.68 -14.95
CA SER A 833 18.98 12.84 -15.85
C SER A 833 20.42 12.68 -15.35
N ASP A 834 20.75 13.27 -14.20
CA ASP A 834 22.10 13.27 -13.63
C ASP A 834 22.39 11.96 -12.90
N ASN A 835 22.75 10.94 -13.68
CA ASN A 835 23.03 9.62 -13.13
C ASN A 835 24.26 9.60 -12.20
N GLU A 836 25.20 10.53 -12.34
CA GLU A 836 26.41 10.52 -11.50
C GLU A 836 26.10 11.00 -10.09
N THR A 837 25.27 12.03 -9.93
CA THR A 837 24.78 12.46 -8.62
C THR A 837 23.99 11.35 -7.93
N TYR A 838 23.02 10.74 -8.64
CA TYR A 838 22.26 9.61 -8.09
C TYR A 838 23.13 8.38 -7.79
N LYS A 839 24.19 8.12 -8.57
CA LYS A 839 25.13 7.02 -8.29
C LYS A 839 25.96 7.29 -7.03
N TYR A 840 26.39 8.53 -6.82
CA TYR A 840 27.22 8.89 -5.67
C TYR A 840 26.41 8.92 -4.36
N PHE A 841 25.20 9.49 -4.38
CA PHE A 841 24.35 9.61 -3.18
C PHE A 841 23.29 8.51 -3.06
N GLY A 842 23.19 7.60 -4.03
CA GLY A 842 22.08 6.64 -4.14
C GLY A 842 21.89 5.71 -2.95
N VAL A 843 22.97 5.44 -2.21
CA VAL A 843 22.93 4.68 -0.94
C VAL A 843 22.02 5.36 0.08
N ASP A 844 22.02 6.68 0.15
CA ASP A 844 21.15 7.45 1.04
C ASP A 844 19.85 7.88 0.34
N TRP A 845 19.92 8.29 -0.93
CA TRP A 845 18.80 8.92 -1.63
C TRP A 845 17.78 7.95 -2.19
N MET A 846 18.19 6.77 -2.69
CA MET A 846 17.36 5.89 -3.53
C MET A 846 17.26 4.46 -2.97
N VAL A 847 16.87 4.36 -1.71
CA VAL A 847 16.75 3.09 -1.01
C VAL A 847 15.61 2.23 -1.58
N GLY A 848 15.92 1.00 -2.01
CA GLY A 848 14.92 0.12 -2.62
C GLY A 848 14.28 0.73 -3.87
N GLY A 849 14.95 1.68 -4.52
CA GLY A 849 14.43 2.45 -5.66
C GLY A 849 13.46 3.56 -5.28
N LYS A 850 13.39 3.96 -4.00
CA LYS A 850 12.48 4.97 -3.46
C LYS A 850 13.24 6.07 -2.71
N GLU A 851 12.72 7.29 -2.81
CA GLU A 851 13.35 8.52 -2.31
C GLU A 851 13.23 8.68 -0.79
N THR A 852 14.35 8.92 -0.11
CA THR A 852 14.37 9.18 1.34
C THR A 852 14.15 10.64 1.72
N TYR A 853 14.35 11.56 0.77
CA TYR A 853 14.28 13.01 0.97
C TYR A 853 15.19 13.53 2.09
N SER A 854 16.40 12.99 2.21
CA SER A 854 17.44 13.56 3.07
C SER A 854 17.77 15.02 2.68
N ARG A 855 18.43 15.76 3.58
CA ARG A 855 18.64 17.20 3.44
C ARG A 855 19.30 17.56 2.09
N GLU A 856 20.35 16.85 1.72
CA GLU A 856 21.13 17.10 0.51
C GLU A 856 20.32 16.77 -0.74
N MET A 857 19.44 15.76 -0.68
CA MET A 857 18.50 15.45 -1.74
C MET A 857 17.50 16.59 -1.95
N GLN A 858 16.97 17.15 -0.85
CA GLN A 858 16.09 18.32 -0.89
C GLN A 858 16.80 19.52 -1.52
N ASP A 859 18.06 19.78 -1.14
CA ASP A 859 18.85 20.89 -1.70
C ASP A 859 19.02 20.77 -3.21
N TYR A 860 19.32 19.55 -3.70
CA TYR A 860 19.41 19.27 -5.14
C TYR A 860 18.07 19.45 -5.87
N PHE A 861 16.96 18.93 -5.30
CA PHE A 861 15.65 19.05 -5.91
C PHE A 861 15.16 20.50 -5.95
N LEU A 862 15.32 21.23 -4.86
CA LEU A 862 14.90 22.63 -4.76
C LEU A 862 15.70 23.54 -5.69
N TRP A 863 17.00 23.28 -5.87
CA TRP A 863 17.80 23.96 -6.89
C TRP A 863 17.24 23.75 -8.30
N MET A 864 16.85 22.53 -8.67
CA MET A 864 16.21 22.28 -9.97
C MET A 864 14.83 22.93 -10.09
N PHE A 865 14.02 22.91 -9.02
CA PHE A 865 12.70 23.53 -9.02
C PHE A 865 12.79 25.06 -9.16
N ASP A 866 13.77 25.69 -8.50
CA ASP A 866 14.02 27.13 -8.60
C ASP A 866 14.26 27.55 -10.06
N GLN A 867 15.15 26.82 -10.75
CA GLN A 867 15.38 27.01 -12.18
C GLN A 867 14.11 26.76 -13.02
N ALA A 868 13.33 25.72 -12.71
CA ALA A 868 12.11 25.40 -13.46
C ALA A 868 11.02 26.47 -13.29
N PHE A 869 10.89 27.08 -12.11
CA PHE A 869 9.96 28.19 -11.86
C PHE A 869 10.42 29.48 -12.54
N GLU A 870 11.70 29.83 -12.39
CA GLU A 870 12.28 31.05 -12.92
C GLU A 870 12.34 31.02 -14.46
N LYS A 871 13.05 30.01 -15.00
CA LYS A 871 13.41 29.91 -16.41
C LYS A 871 12.41 29.13 -17.24
N GLY A 872 11.87 28.02 -16.71
CA GLY A 872 11.01 27.09 -17.44
C GLY A 872 9.53 27.46 -17.50
N GLY A 873 9.09 28.41 -16.68
CA GLY A 873 7.70 28.84 -16.60
C GLY A 873 6.77 27.86 -15.89
N LEU A 874 7.31 26.90 -15.11
CA LEU A 874 6.51 26.04 -14.25
C LEU A 874 5.67 26.90 -13.27
N ARG A 875 4.41 26.51 -13.02
CA ARG A 875 3.50 27.25 -12.13
C ARG A 875 2.99 26.41 -10.98
N THR A 876 2.67 25.14 -11.24
CA THR A 876 2.23 24.22 -10.20
C THR A 876 2.96 22.88 -10.29
N VAL A 877 3.03 22.18 -9.17
CA VAL A 877 3.68 20.88 -9.02
C VAL A 877 2.61 19.87 -8.64
N TYR A 878 2.57 18.77 -9.38
CA TYR A 878 1.72 17.62 -9.07
C TYR A 878 2.61 16.45 -8.67
N PHE A 879 2.38 15.92 -7.47
CA PHE A 879 3.04 14.73 -6.98
C PHE A 879 2.12 13.52 -7.01
N ASP A 880 2.40 12.60 -7.93
CA ASP A 880 1.84 11.26 -7.99
C ASP A 880 2.47 10.35 -6.91
N LEU A 881 1.86 9.22 -6.57
CA LEU A 881 2.39 8.26 -5.59
C LEU A 881 2.78 8.91 -4.24
N ALA A 882 1.89 9.73 -3.68
CA ALA A 882 2.09 10.38 -2.39
C ALA A 882 1.45 9.58 -1.25
N PHE A 883 2.25 8.74 -0.60
CA PHE A 883 1.84 7.86 0.50
C PHE A 883 2.99 7.66 1.52
N PRO A 884 2.70 7.22 2.75
CA PRO A 884 3.73 6.80 3.70
C PRO A 884 4.58 5.65 3.12
N PHE A 885 5.89 5.82 3.10
CA PHE A 885 6.83 4.82 2.58
C PHE A 885 7.61 4.16 3.71
N LEU A 886 7.48 2.83 3.82
CA LEU A 886 8.21 2.00 4.78
C LEU A 886 9.51 1.42 4.18
N THR A 887 10.62 1.52 4.91
CA THR A 887 11.94 1.02 4.50
C THR A 887 12.64 0.20 5.59
N LYS A 888 13.46 -0.77 5.17
CA LYS A 888 14.37 -1.57 6.02
C LYS A 888 15.84 -1.17 5.87
N ASP A 889 16.13 -0.05 5.21
CA ASP A 889 17.52 0.34 5.00
C ASP A 889 18.08 1.12 6.18
N LEU A 890 19.05 0.50 6.84
CA LEU A 890 19.75 1.09 7.97
C LEU A 890 20.63 2.29 7.56
N GLN A 891 21.11 2.37 6.32
CA GLN A 891 21.97 3.47 5.86
C GLN A 891 21.21 4.79 5.71
N SER A 892 19.91 4.75 5.43
CA SER A 892 19.04 5.94 5.41
C SER A 892 18.82 6.58 6.78
N GLY A 893 19.11 5.86 7.87
CA GLY A 893 18.77 6.27 9.23
C GLY A 893 17.28 6.28 9.57
N LEU A 894 16.41 5.80 8.67
CA LEU A 894 14.96 5.69 8.91
C LEU A 894 14.59 4.38 9.63
N ALA A 895 15.30 3.29 9.33
CA ALA A 895 15.19 1.99 9.99
C ALA A 895 16.24 1.82 11.11
N TYR A 896 16.07 0.83 11.98
CA TYR A 896 17.05 0.51 13.02
C TYR A 896 17.19 -0.99 13.28
N GLU A 897 18.30 -1.38 13.90
CA GLU A 897 18.58 -2.79 14.23
C GLU A 897 17.96 -3.17 15.59
N LEU A 898 17.33 -4.33 15.62
CA LEU A 898 16.79 -4.95 16.84
C LEU A 898 17.91 -5.67 17.61
N PRO A 899 17.75 -5.94 18.92
CA PRO A 899 18.76 -6.67 19.70
C PRO A 899 19.13 -8.05 19.14
N ASP A 900 18.24 -8.69 18.39
CA ASP A 900 18.47 -9.99 17.74
C ASP A 900 19.14 -9.89 16.35
N GLY A 901 19.47 -8.68 15.89
CA GLY A 901 20.17 -8.42 14.63
C GLY A 901 19.24 -8.31 13.41
N ARG A 902 17.93 -8.55 13.58
CA ARG A 902 16.94 -8.25 12.55
C ARG A 902 16.74 -6.73 12.45
N ILE A 903 16.15 -6.28 11.35
CA ILE A 903 15.91 -4.86 11.10
C ILE A 903 14.46 -4.51 11.41
N GLN A 904 14.25 -3.50 12.26
CA GLN A 904 12.96 -2.85 12.41
C GLN A 904 12.81 -1.75 11.35
N PRO A 905 11.76 -1.81 10.51
CA PRO A 905 11.51 -0.82 9.48
C PRO A 905 11.15 0.58 10.03
N GLY A 906 11.24 1.61 9.18
CA GLY A 906 10.72 2.95 9.48
C GLY A 906 10.27 3.73 8.24
N TYR A 907 9.74 4.94 8.45
CA TYR A 907 9.10 5.82 7.47
C TYR A 907 9.86 7.14 7.29
N ASN A 908 9.57 7.87 6.21
CA ASN A 908 10.24 9.13 5.83
C ASN A 908 9.36 10.39 6.04
N GLY A 909 8.40 10.36 6.95
CA GLY A 909 7.38 11.40 7.11
C GLY A 909 7.91 12.80 7.37
N PHE A 910 8.81 12.97 8.35
CA PHE A 910 9.35 14.29 8.66
C PHE A 910 10.26 14.83 7.55
N ASN A 911 10.96 13.95 6.81
CA ASN A 911 11.74 14.35 5.63
C ASN A 911 10.83 14.91 4.54
N ILE A 912 9.72 14.23 4.24
CA ILE A 912 8.74 14.67 3.24
C ILE A 912 8.07 15.96 3.68
N ARG A 913 7.60 16.05 4.93
CA ARG A 913 7.03 17.29 5.47
C ARG A 913 8.01 18.46 5.28
N ARG A 914 9.27 18.28 5.66
CA ARG A 914 10.29 19.34 5.50
C ARG A 914 10.54 19.69 4.04
N PHE A 915 10.56 18.72 3.13
CA PHE A 915 10.64 18.99 1.69
C PHE A 915 9.45 19.83 1.19
N MET A 916 8.22 19.46 1.55
CA MET A 916 7.01 20.21 1.14
C MET A 916 6.97 21.62 1.72
N MET A 917 7.43 21.82 2.96
CA MET A 917 7.62 23.15 3.56
C MET A 917 8.57 24.00 2.72
N ARG A 918 9.74 23.44 2.38
CA ARG A 918 10.77 24.16 1.62
C ARG A 918 10.31 24.47 0.21
N LEU A 919 9.64 23.52 -0.44
CA LEU A 919 9.06 23.73 -1.76
C LEU A 919 7.99 24.82 -1.71
N SER A 920 7.09 24.80 -0.72
CA SER A 920 6.08 25.86 -0.53
C SER A 920 6.73 27.23 -0.30
N SER A 921 7.81 27.28 0.49
CA SER A 921 8.59 28.50 0.68
C SER A 921 9.17 29.02 -0.63
N LEU A 922 9.79 28.14 -1.42
CA LEU A 922 10.33 28.49 -2.73
C LEU A 922 9.23 28.96 -3.70
N MET A 923 8.09 28.27 -3.75
CA MET A 923 6.95 28.67 -4.56
C MET A 923 6.40 30.03 -4.15
N ASN A 924 6.42 30.35 -2.86
CA ASN A 924 6.07 31.68 -2.36
C ASN A 924 7.08 32.76 -2.80
N ASP A 925 8.38 32.45 -2.91
CA ASP A 925 9.37 33.38 -3.49
C ASP A 925 9.13 33.68 -4.98
N HIS A 926 8.42 32.78 -5.67
CA HIS A 926 8.06 32.91 -7.10
C HIS A 926 6.61 33.37 -7.33
N ASP A 927 5.89 33.83 -6.30
CA ASP A 927 4.48 34.25 -6.37
C ASP A 927 3.52 33.15 -6.90
N LEU A 928 3.80 31.89 -6.59
CA LEU A 928 3.04 30.72 -7.09
C LEU A 928 2.04 30.14 -6.06
N MET A 929 1.92 30.75 -4.88
CA MET A 929 1.02 30.29 -3.80
C MET A 929 -0.17 31.25 -3.63
N PRO A 930 -1.39 30.74 -3.28
CA PRO A 930 -1.76 29.34 -3.12
C PRO A 930 -2.14 28.66 -4.45
N GLY A 931 -2.34 27.34 -4.42
CA GLY A 931 -2.76 26.54 -5.59
C GLY A 931 -1.60 25.98 -6.41
N GLY A 932 -0.40 26.07 -5.86
CA GLY A 932 0.84 25.66 -6.49
C GLY A 932 1.16 24.18 -6.33
N LEU A 933 0.72 23.55 -5.25
CA LEU A 933 1.22 22.23 -4.87
C LEU A 933 0.09 21.22 -4.64
N SER A 934 0.02 20.17 -5.45
CA SER A 934 -0.99 19.13 -5.34
C SER A 934 -0.38 17.74 -5.24
N ILE A 935 -1.08 16.83 -4.59
CA ILE A 935 -0.68 15.42 -4.50
C ILE A 935 -1.79 14.52 -5.02
N HIS A 936 -1.43 13.29 -5.36
CA HIS A 936 -2.35 12.20 -5.65
C HIS A 936 -2.12 11.06 -4.69
N SER A 937 -3.19 10.71 -4.00
CA SER A 937 -3.22 9.69 -2.98
C SER A 937 -4.44 8.80 -3.27
N THR A 938 -4.24 7.80 -4.15
CA THR A 938 -5.25 6.80 -4.56
C THR A 938 -6.08 6.29 -3.39
N ASN A 939 -5.43 5.95 -2.29
CA ASN A 939 -6.08 5.39 -1.10
C ASN A 939 -5.31 5.60 0.22
N ALA A 940 -4.26 6.43 0.22
CA ALA A 940 -3.27 6.52 1.30
C ALA A 940 -2.83 7.99 1.50
N TYR A 941 -3.56 8.75 2.31
CA TYR A 941 -3.24 10.17 2.53
C TYR A 941 -1.96 10.29 3.35
N PHE A 942 -1.12 11.25 2.99
CA PHE A 942 0.13 11.51 3.71
C PHE A 942 -0.07 12.71 4.66
N LEU A 943 -0.75 12.48 5.79
CA LEU A 943 -1.33 13.56 6.59
C LEU A 943 -0.30 14.55 7.16
N ILE A 944 0.88 14.08 7.57
CA ILE A 944 1.93 14.96 8.11
C ILE A 944 2.46 15.98 7.08
N ALA A 945 2.31 15.70 5.78
CA ALA A 945 2.70 16.60 4.70
C ALA A 945 1.56 17.51 4.23
N MET A 946 0.30 17.15 4.52
CA MET A 946 -0.89 17.87 4.06
C MET A 946 -1.01 19.35 4.46
N PRO A 947 -0.46 19.84 5.59
CA PRO A 947 -0.48 21.28 5.86
C PRO A 947 0.14 22.12 4.74
N TRP A 948 1.01 21.53 3.93
CA TRP A 948 1.74 22.17 2.84
C TRP A 948 1.19 21.82 1.45
N VAL A 949 0.02 21.18 1.37
CA VAL A 949 -0.59 20.74 0.12
C VAL A 949 -1.87 21.52 -0.15
N ASP A 950 -2.03 22.02 -1.39
CA ASP A 950 -3.17 22.84 -1.83
C ASP A 950 -4.36 22.02 -2.34
N ALA A 951 -4.14 20.80 -2.83
CA ALA A 951 -5.21 19.89 -3.24
C ALA A 951 -4.73 18.43 -3.26
N VAL A 952 -5.66 17.51 -3.02
CA VAL A 952 -5.43 16.06 -3.08
C VAL A 952 -6.32 15.45 -4.16
N LEU A 953 -5.76 14.57 -4.98
CA LEU A 953 -6.51 13.69 -5.88
C LEU A 953 -6.74 12.34 -5.18
N ASP A 954 -7.99 11.90 -5.14
CA ASP A 954 -8.44 10.56 -4.68
C ASP A 954 -9.28 9.93 -5.83
N GLY A 955 -9.93 8.79 -5.61
CA GLY A 955 -10.91 8.20 -6.54
C GLY A 955 -10.39 7.00 -7.34
N GLU A 956 -9.07 6.81 -7.42
CA GLU A 956 -8.44 5.78 -8.26
C GLU A 956 -8.57 4.34 -7.68
N TYR A 957 -9.06 4.16 -6.45
CA TYR A 957 -9.06 2.84 -5.80
C TYR A 957 -9.93 1.78 -6.51
N HIS A 958 -11.14 2.12 -6.97
CA HIS A 958 -12.07 1.16 -7.59
C HIS A 958 -12.11 1.25 -9.12
N PHE A 959 -11.51 0.25 -9.80
CA PHE A 959 -11.60 0.08 -11.25
C PHE A 959 -12.86 -0.69 -11.65
N LEU A 960 -13.84 0.00 -12.23
CA LEU A 960 -15.12 -0.59 -12.63
C LEU A 960 -15.13 -0.91 -14.12
N ASN A 961 -15.36 -2.18 -14.46
CA ASN A 961 -15.48 -2.70 -15.83
C ASN A 961 -16.76 -3.53 -15.99
N ASP A 962 -17.03 -4.07 -17.18
CA ASP A 962 -18.29 -4.79 -17.48
C ASP A 962 -18.65 -5.92 -16.50
N ALA A 963 -17.66 -6.54 -15.83
CA ALA A 963 -17.86 -7.59 -14.84
C ALA A 963 -18.23 -7.07 -13.43
N ALA A 964 -17.99 -5.78 -13.15
CA ALA A 964 -18.30 -5.21 -11.83
C ALA A 964 -19.80 -5.29 -11.56
N THR A 965 -20.18 -5.74 -10.37
CA THR A 965 -21.57 -5.73 -9.89
C THR A 965 -21.89 -4.50 -9.07
N MET A 966 -20.89 -3.69 -8.70
CA MET A 966 -21.02 -2.45 -7.91
C MET A 966 -20.85 -1.19 -8.78
N ASP A 967 -21.21 -0.02 -8.24
CA ASP A 967 -20.84 1.29 -8.77
C ASP A 967 -19.83 2.05 -7.89
N GLN A 968 -19.50 3.30 -8.24
CA GLN A 968 -18.54 4.10 -7.46
C GLN A 968 -19.09 4.54 -6.10
N VAL A 969 -20.41 4.66 -5.93
CA VAL A 969 -20.99 5.02 -4.62
C VAL A 969 -20.77 3.87 -3.65
N ASP A 970 -20.98 2.64 -4.10
CA ASP A 970 -20.68 1.42 -3.34
C ASP A 970 -19.19 1.32 -2.95
N GLY A 971 -18.28 1.75 -3.83
CA GLY A 971 -16.84 1.72 -3.60
C GLY A 971 -16.33 2.81 -2.63
N TYR A 972 -17.14 3.83 -2.40
CA TYR A 972 -16.81 4.95 -1.52
C TYR A 972 -17.94 5.13 -0.48
N PRO A 973 -18.12 4.14 0.43
CA PRO A 973 -19.21 4.17 1.39
C PRO A 973 -19.12 5.41 2.29
N VAL A 974 -20.28 5.83 2.79
CA VAL A 974 -20.45 7.03 3.64
C VAL A 974 -19.43 7.11 4.77
N ASP A 975 -19.16 6.00 5.45
CA ASP A 975 -18.22 5.94 6.56
C ASP A 975 -16.79 6.30 6.14
N ARG A 976 -16.34 5.79 4.99
CA ARG A 976 -15.06 6.17 4.40
C ARG A 976 -15.07 7.66 4.03
N MET A 977 -16.14 8.14 3.38
CA MET A 977 -16.20 9.54 2.95
C MET A 977 -16.11 10.50 4.13
N ARG A 978 -16.75 10.17 5.25
CA ARG A 978 -16.72 10.95 6.50
C ARG A 978 -15.38 10.86 7.22
N ALA A 979 -14.82 9.66 7.37
CA ALA A 979 -13.57 9.45 8.10
C ALA A 979 -12.33 9.91 7.32
N PHE A 980 -12.39 9.89 5.98
CA PHE A 980 -11.21 9.99 5.15
C PHE A 980 -11.30 11.04 4.04
N SER A 981 -12.36 11.02 3.23
CA SER A 981 -12.42 11.73 1.96
C SER A 981 -13.32 12.99 1.98
N SER A 982 -13.29 13.75 3.08
CA SER A 982 -14.00 15.02 3.25
C SER A 982 -13.00 16.19 3.29
N PRO A 983 -13.14 17.22 2.42
CA PRO A 983 -12.23 18.39 2.44
C PRO A 983 -12.15 19.06 3.81
N HIS A 984 -13.26 19.11 4.53
CA HIS A 984 -13.41 19.81 5.82
C HIS A 984 -12.61 19.15 6.94
N ASN A 985 -12.35 17.84 6.85
CA ASN A 985 -11.48 17.15 7.80
C ASN A 985 -10.07 17.74 7.80
N TRP A 986 -9.61 18.24 6.64
CA TRP A 986 -8.20 18.58 6.40
C TRP A 986 -7.96 20.07 6.16
N GLY A 987 -8.98 20.82 5.73
CA GLY A 987 -8.78 22.16 5.16
C GLY A 987 -8.12 22.13 3.79
N VAL A 988 -8.18 20.97 3.11
CA VAL A 988 -7.55 20.72 1.80
C VAL A 988 -8.63 20.24 0.82
N PRO A 989 -8.83 20.92 -0.32
CA PRO A 989 -9.68 20.46 -1.40
C PRO A 989 -9.33 19.05 -1.88
N ILE A 990 -10.35 18.23 -2.07
CA ILE A 990 -10.21 16.88 -2.65
C ILE A 990 -10.84 16.89 -4.04
N SER A 991 -10.12 16.40 -5.05
CA SER A 991 -10.65 16.12 -6.38
C SER A 991 -10.65 14.61 -6.66
N TRP A 992 -11.43 14.19 -7.64
CA TRP A 992 -11.77 12.77 -7.83
C TRP A 992 -11.42 12.22 -9.22
N MET A 993 -10.64 11.14 -9.27
CA MET A 993 -10.27 10.37 -10.47
C MET A 993 -11.13 9.12 -10.65
N GLN A 994 -12.05 9.12 -11.61
CA GLN A 994 -12.81 7.91 -11.91
C GLN A 994 -12.02 6.88 -12.74
N LEU A 995 -12.15 5.60 -12.37
CA LEU A 995 -11.69 4.45 -13.17
C LEU A 995 -12.86 3.64 -13.73
N ILE A 996 -13.80 4.30 -14.41
CA ILE A 996 -14.98 3.67 -15.02
C ILE A 996 -14.73 3.32 -16.50
N LYS A 997 -14.77 2.03 -16.82
CA LYS A 997 -14.45 1.45 -18.14
C LYS A 997 -15.53 0.50 -18.70
N PHE A 998 -16.80 0.74 -18.40
CA PHE A 998 -17.90 -0.01 -19.04
C PHE A 998 -17.94 0.19 -20.57
N SER A 999 -18.24 -0.87 -21.30
CA SER A 999 -18.48 -0.84 -22.74
C SER A 999 -19.87 -0.29 -23.07
N ASP A 1000 -20.86 -0.57 -22.22
CA ASP A 1000 -22.19 0.03 -22.28
C ASP A 1000 -22.12 1.54 -21.96
N ARG A 1001 -22.57 2.35 -22.91
CA ARG A 1001 -22.47 3.81 -22.79
C ARG A 1001 -23.42 4.37 -21.74
N ASP A 1002 -24.63 3.86 -21.64
CA ASP A 1002 -25.65 4.41 -20.75
C ASP A 1002 -25.30 4.08 -19.30
N ARG A 1003 -24.89 2.83 -19.04
CA ARG A 1003 -24.34 2.40 -17.75
C ARG A 1003 -23.14 3.24 -17.34
N LYS A 1004 -22.21 3.50 -18.27
CA LYS A 1004 -21.06 4.38 -18.03
C LYS A 1004 -21.49 5.80 -17.66
N GLN A 1005 -22.42 6.39 -18.40
CA GLN A 1005 -22.89 7.75 -18.13
C GLN A 1005 -23.64 7.85 -16.80
N GLN A 1006 -24.44 6.83 -16.47
CA GLN A 1006 -25.11 6.75 -15.18
C GLN A 1006 -24.09 6.70 -14.03
N ASN A 1007 -23.11 5.80 -14.10
CA ASN A 1007 -22.07 5.68 -13.07
C ASN A 1007 -21.26 6.97 -12.88
N LEU A 1008 -20.88 7.63 -13.99
CA LEU A 1008 -20.16 8.92 -13.94
C LEU A 1008 -20.99 10.01 -13.25
N ARG A 1009 -22.29 10.03 -13.52
CA ARG A 1009 -23.21 10.98 -12.93
C ARG A 1009 -23.43 10.71 -11.44
N SER A 1010 -23.72 9.46 -11.09
CA SER A 1010 -23.88 9.00 -9.70
C SER A 1010 -22.67 9.38 -8.87
N PHE A 1011 -21.47 9.15 -9.40
CA PHE A 1011 -20.23 9.50 -8.72
C PHE A 1011 -20.07 11.02 -8.51
N ALA A 1012 -20.27 11.82 -9.57
CA ALA A 1012 -20.17 13.29 -9.48
C ALA A 1012 -21.16 13.86 -8.46
N GLU A 1013 -22.44 13.48 -8.55
CA GLU A 1013 -23.48 13.99 -7.67
C GLU A 1013 -23.25 13.55 -6.21
N TYR A 1014 -22.69 12.37 -5.98
CA TYR A 1014 -22.34 11.87 -4.65
C TYR A 1014 -21.17 12.63 -4.02
N VAL A 1015 -20.09 12.90 -4.77
CA VAL A 1015 -18.95 13.66 -4.24
C VAL A 1015 -19.28 15.14 -4.02
N TRP A 1016 -20.23 15.71 -4.78
CA TRP A 1016 -20.77 17.04 -4.51
C TRP A 1016 -21.47 17.14 -3.16
N MET A 1017 -22.09 16.05 -2.68
CA MET A 1017 -22.68 16.00 -1.33
C MET A 1017 -21.65 16.17 -0.21
N HIS A 1018 -20.35 16.01 -0.52
CA HIS A 1018 -19.20 16.13 0.39
C HIS A 1018 -18.39 17.42 0.13
N ASP A 1019 -19.01 18.41 -0.52
CA ASP A 1019 -18.43 19.71 -0.84
C ASP A 1019 -17.22 19.69 -1.79
N SER A 1020 -17.06 18.64 -2.59
CA SER A 1020 -15.99 18.50 -3.58
C SER A 1020 -16.52 18.75 -5.00
N TRP A 1021 -16.34 19.96 -5.53
CA TRP A 1021 -17.04 20.43 -6.74
C TRP A 1021 -16.20 20.46 -8.02
N LEU A 1022 -14.90 20.78 -7.94
CA LEU A 1022 -14.00 20.83 -9.09
C LEU A 1022 -13.28 19.48 -9.26
N ASN A 1023 -13.63 18.74 -10.32
CA ASN A 1023 -13.26 17.33 -10.47
C ASN A 1023 -12.70 17.01 -11.86
N PRO A 1024 -11.45 17.39 -12.18
CA PRO A 1024 -10.92 17.36 -13.55
C PRO A 1024 -10.99 16.00 -14.26
N TYR A 1025 -11.12 14.92 -13.50
CA TYR A 1025 -11.10 13.55 -13.99
C TYR A 1025 -12.45 12.87 -14.07
N ILE A 1026 -13.56 13.54 -13.79
CA ILE A 1026 -14.91 13.00 -14.04
C ILE A 1026 -15.46 13.62 -15.34
N PRO A 1027 -15.39 12.92 -16.49
CA PRO A 1027 -15.78 13.49 -17.78
C PRO A 1027 -17.24 13.99 -17.78
N LYS A 1028 -17.47 15.17 -18.37
CA LYS A 1028 -18.73 15.94 -18.40
C LYS A 1028 -19.16 16.59 -17.08
N TYR A 1029 -18.56 16.19 -15.96
CA TYR A 1029 -18.84 16.72 -14.63
C TYR A 1029 -17.56 17.26 -13.99
N SER A 1030 -16.65 17.76 -14.83
CA SER A 1030 -15.33 18.22 -14.41
C SER A 1030 -15.36 19.53 -13.64
N GLU A 1031 -16.46 20.26 -13.79
CA GLU A 1031 -16.66 21.61 -13.29
C GLU A 1031 -18.00 21.69 -12.58
N MET A 1032 -18.08 22.62 -11.63
CA MET A 1032 -19.33 22.97 -10.96
C MET A 1032 -20.37 23.44 -12.00
N PRO A 1033 -21.63 22.97 -11.92
CA PRO A 1033 -22.69 23.47 -12.80
C PRO A 1033 -22.85 24.99 -12.70
N GLU A 1034 -22.97 25.68 -13.85
CA GLU A 1034 -23.06 27.15 -13.91
C GLU A 1034 -24.23 27.71 -13.07
N SER A 1035 -25.37 27.00 -13.05
CA SER A 1035 -26.53 27.36 -12.23
C SER A 1035 -26.26 27.32 -10.72
N ILE A 1036 -25.37 26.44 -10.25
CA ILE A 1036 -24.96 26.35 -8.84
C ILE A 1036 -23.93 27.43 -8.54
N LEU A 1037 -22.95 27.62 -9.43
CA LEU A 1037 -21.95 28.68 -9.32
C LEU A 1037 -22.59 30.06 -9.25
N ASP A 1038 -23.50 30.38 -10.18
CA ASP A 1038 -24.25 31.64 -10.23
C ASP A 1038 -25.18 31.84 -9.02
N TRP A 1039 -25.53 30.77 -8.30
CA TRP A 1039 -26.30 30.86 -7.07
C TRP A 1039 -25.47 31.31 -5.87
N GLY A 1040 -24.13 31.31 -5.99
CA GLY A 1040 -23.22 31.85 -4.97
C GLY A 1040 -22.44 30.80 -4.18
N LEU A 1041 -22.38 29.54 -4.63
CA LEU A 1041 -21.70 28.47 -3.89
C LEU A 1041 -20.21 28.76 -3.58
N ASN A 1042 -19.57 29.62 -4.39
CA ASN A 1042 -18.16 29.99 -4.22
C ASN A 1042 -17.96 31.30 -3.42
N GLU A 1043 -19.01 31.87 -2.83
CA GLU A 1043 -18.91 33.05 -1.95
C GLU A 1043 -18.28 32.68 -0.59
N ASP A 1044 -17.46 33.57 -0.03
CA ASP A 1044 -16.75 33.33 1.26
C ASP A 1044 -17.71 33.12 2.44
N ALA A 1045 -18.95 33.62 2.34
CA ALA A 1045 -19.97 33.53 3.39
C ALA A 1045 -20.71 32.18 3.43
N VAL A 1046 -20.37 31.24 2.53
CA VAL A 1046 -21.04 29.94 2.45
C VAL A 1046 -20.66 29.07 3.64
N VAL A 1047 -21.66 28.65 4.40
CA VAL A 1047 -21.53 27.64 5.45
C VAL A 1047 -22.06 26.31 4.90
N TYR A 1048 -21.19 25.30 4.85
CA TYR A 1048 -21.56 23.93 4.47
C TYR A 1048 -22.08 23.18 5.70
N HIS A 1049 -23.24 22.54 5.57
CA HIS A 1049 -23.79 21.62 6.56
C HIS A 1049 -23.88 20.22 5.93
N PRO A 1050 -23.04 19.26 6.36
CA PRO A 1050 -23.03 17.92 5.79
C PRO A 1050 -24.27 17.12 6.17
N TYR A 1051 -24.62 16.11 5.36
CA TYR A 1051 -25.81 15.29 5.60
C TYR A 1051 -25.84 14.50 6.92
N TRP A 1052 -24.69 14.23 7.53
CA TRP A 1052 -24.61 13.59 8.85
C TRP A 1052 -24.74 14.59 10.01
N ARG A 1053 -24.72 15.89 9.74
CA ARG A 1053 -24.85 16.96 10.73
C ARG A 1053 -25.54 18.19 10.13
N ASN A 1054 -26.72 17.99 9.57
CA ASN A 1054 -27.51 19.04 8.94
C ASN A 1054 -28.64 19.52 9.87
N PRO A 1055 -28.54 20.75 10.44
CA PRO A 1055 -29.58 21.27 11.32
C PRO A 1055 -30.74 21.95 10.58
N LEU A 1056 -30.62 22.17 9.26
CA LEU A 1056 -31.52 23.03 8.49
C LEU A 1056 -32.61 22.27 7.75
N VAL A 1057 -32.29 21.04 7.30
CA VAL A 1057 -33.18 20.24 6.46
C VAL A 1057 -33.12 18.79 6.88
N THR A 1058 -34.29 18.19 7.14
CA THR A 1058 -34.42 16.80 7.58
C THR A 1058 -35.39 16.02 6.70
N THR A 1059 -35.34 14.69 6.80
CA THR A 1059 -36.31 13.79 6.18
C THR A 1059 -36.48 12.55 7.04
N GLU A 1060 -37.65 11.90 6.95
CA GLU A 1060 -37.89 10.59 7.58
C GLU A 1060 -37.24 9.43 6.80
N SER A 1061 -36.75 9.67 5.58
CA SER A 1061 -36.17 8.64 4.72
C SER A 1061 -34.71 8.36 5.06
N GLU A 1062 -34.42 7.18 5.62
CA GLU A 1062 -33.04 6.71 5.89
C GLU A 1062 -32.21 6.48 4.61
N ASP A 1063 -32.88 6.28 3.46
CA ASP A 1063 -32.25 6.09 2.15
C ASP A 1063 -31.71 7.39 1.50
N VAL A 1064 -31.85 8.55 2.15
CA VAL A 1064 -31.61 9.86 1.52
C VAL A 1064 -30.59 10.69 2.29
N LEU A 1065 -29.58 11.19 1.57
CA LEU A 1065 -28.58 12.11 2.11
C LEU A 1065 -28.95 13.56 1.75
N ILE A 1066 -28.84 14.48 2.70
CA ILE A 1066 -29.19 15.90 2.52
C ILE A 1066 -28.07 16.81 3.00
N SER A 1067 -27.30 17.39 2.08
CA SER A 1067 -26.30 18.41 2.40
C SER A 1067 -26.83 19.79 2.05
N THR A 1068 -26.43 20.82 2.80
CA THR A 1068 -26.83 22.19 2.50
C THR A 1068 -25.66 23.17 2.50
N TRP A 1069 -25.82 24.24 1.73
CA TRP A 1069 -24.89 25.37 1.68
C TRP A 1069 -25.67 26.64 1.94
N GLN A 1070 -25.49 27.18 3.14
CA GLN A 1070 -26.21 28.33 3.65
C GLN A 1070 -25.45 29.62 3.35
N LEU A 1071 -26.15 30.59 2.79
CA LEU A 1071 -25.73 31.97 2.63
C LEU A 1071 -26.66 32.90 3.43
N PRO A 1072 -26.31 34.17 3.66
CA PRO A 1072 -27.13 35.09 4.44
C PRO A 1072 -28.58 35.30 3.95
N ASP A 1073 -28.83 35.17 2.64
CA ASP A 1073 -30.14 35.44 2.02
C ASP A 1073 -30.71 34.26 1.21
N ARG A 1074 -30.02 33.12 1.19
CA ARG A 1074 -30.39 31.95 0.37
C ARG A 1074 -29.74 30.66 0.86
N LEU A 1075 -30.34 29.54 0.46
CA LEU A 1075 -29.91 28.19 0.80
C LEU A 1075 -29.81 27.35 -0.47
N ILE A 1076 -28.72 26.60 -0.63
CA ILE A 1076 -28.63 25.50 -1.60
C ILE A 1076 -28.83 24.20 -0.84
N ILE A 1077 -29.65 23.31 -1.38
CA ILE A 1077 -29.95 22.01 -0.79
C ILE A 1077 -29.63 20.95 -1.85
N GLY A 1078 -28.74 20.03 -1.51
CA GLY A 1078 -28.45 18.82 -2.27
C GLY A 1078 -29.18 17.63 -1.64
N VAL A 1079 -29.79 16.80 -2.46
CA VAL A 1079 -30.50 15.58 -2.03
C VAL A 1079 -30.06 14.44 -2.90
N PHE A 1080 -29.58 13.37 -2.26
CA PHE A 1080 -29.06 12.19 -2.94
C PHE A 1080 -29.77 10.93 -2.46
N ASN A 1081 -30.22 10.09 -3.39
CA ASN A 1081 -30.78 8.78 -3.05
C ASN A 1081 -29.64 7.76 -2.90
N ASN A 1082 -29.35 7.39 -1.66
CA ASN A 1082 -28.34 6.40 -1.30
C ASN A 1082 -28.84 4.96 -1.47
N ASN A 1083 -30.10 4.74 -1.83
CA ASN A 1083 -30.59 3.43 -2.21
C ASN A 1083 -30.16 3.09 -3.64
N ARG A 1084 -29.57 1.90 -3.80
CA ARG A 1084 -29.06 1.40 -5.09
C ARG A 1084 -30.13 0.90 -6.05
N ASP A 1085 -31.25 0.40 -5.53
CA ASP A 1085 -32.21 -0.35 -6.34
C ASP A 1085 -33.55 0.36 -6.49
N LYS A 1086 -33.90 1.24 -5.55
CA LYS A 1086 -35.23 1.81 -5.43
C LYS A 1086 -35.22 3.29 -5.76
N GLN A 1087 -36.16 3.67 -6.63
CA GLN A 1087 -36.54 5.07 -6.78
C GLN A 1087 -37.38 5.50 -5.58
N VAL A 1088 -37.10 6.69 -5.04
CA VAL A 1088 -37.79 7.23 -3.86
C VAL A 1088 -38.53 8.53 -4.19
N ASN A 1089 -39.63 8.78 -3.47
CA ASN A 1089 -40.24 10.10 -3.37
C ASN A 1089 -39.91 10.61 -1.97
N VAL A 1090 -39.48 11.85 -1.87
CA VAL A 1090 -38.93 12.40 -0.62
C VAL A 1090 -39.71 13.66 -0.26
N THR A 1091 -40.09 13.75 1.00
CA THR A 1091 -40.52 14.99 1.64
C THR A 1091 -39.39 15.45 2.54
N LEU A 1092 -39.00 16.71 2.41
CA LEU A 1092 -37.99 17.35 3.25
C LEU A 1092 -38.69 18.38 4.12
N ASP A 1093 -38.41 18.37 5.41
CA ASP A 1093 -38.78 19.46 6.31
C ASP A 1093 -37.63 20.46 6.34
N VAL A 1094 -37.94 21.74 6.13
CA VAL A 1094 -36.95 22.83 6.06
C VAL A 1094 -37.23 23.84 7.16
N ASP A 1095 -36.25 24.09 8.03
CA ASP A 1095 -36.33 25.17 9.00
C ASP A 1095 -35.86 26.49 8.36
N LEU A 1096 -36.80 27.27 7.85
CA LEU A 1096 -36.48 28.53 7.16
C LEU A 1096 -35.90 29.57 8.13
N ASP A 1097 -36.31 29.56 9.40
CA ASP A 1097 -35.79 30.50 10.39
C ASP A 1097 -34.32 30.18 10.72
N ALA A 1098 -33.98 28.92 10.97
CA ALA A 1098 -32.60 28.48 11.16
C ALA A 1098 -31.73 28.71 9.91
N ALA A 1099 -32.35 28.67 8.72
CA ALA A 1099 -31.68 28.99 7.46
C ALA A 1099 -31.42 30.49 7.25
N ASN A 1100 -31.79 31.38 8.19
CA ASN A 1100 -31.80 32.86 8.03
C ASN A 1100 -32.74 33.34 6.91
N LEU A 1101 -33.79 32.57 6.65
CA LEU A 1101 -34.82 32.83 5.66
C LEU A 1101 -36.16 33.13 6.34
N SER A 1102 -36.12 33.85 7.46
CA SER A 1102 -37.30 34.21 8.26
C SER A 1102 -38.25 35.14 7.51
N ARG A 1103 -39.55 34.96 7.75
CA ARG A 1103 -40.60 35.85 7.22
C ARG A 1103 -40.78 37.03 8.17
N GLU A 1104 -40.74 38.25 7.67
CA GLU A 1104 -41.15 39.40 8.50
C GLU A 1104 -42.66 39.39 8.75
N LEU A 1105 -43.48 38.92 7.79
CA LEU A 1105 -44.93 38.83 7.88
C LEU A 1105 -45.48 37.54 7.23
N PRO A 1106 -46.50 36.86 7.81
CA PRO A 1106 -47.02 35.57 7.31
C PRO A 1106 -47.52 35.54 5.86
N TRP A 1107 -47.82 36.70 5.27
CA TRP A 1107 -48.38 36.85 3.93
C TRP A 1107 -47.35 37.28 2.86
N GLN A 1108 -46.10 37.52 3.25
CA GLN A 1108 -45.04 37.90 2.31
C GLN A 1108 -44.52 36.65 1.57
N GLN A 1109 -44.95 36.46 0.32
CA GLN A 1109 -44.41 35.43 -0.57
C GLN A 1109 -43.19 35.96 -1.33
N PHE A 1110 -42.06 36.09 -0.63
CA PHE A 1110 -40.78 36.43 -1.25
C PHE A 1110 -39.86 35.23 -1.49
N PHE A 1111 -40.31 34.01 -1.19
CA PHE A 1111 -39.53 32.80 -1.40
C PHE A 1111 -39.75 32.23 -2.79
N ARG A 1112 -38.65 31.88 -3.47
CA ARG A 1112 -38.71 31.02 -4.66
C ARG A 1112 -37.78 29.84 -4.48
N ILE A 1113 -38.28 28.65 -4.83
CA ILE A 1113 -37.46 27.47 -5.08
C ILE A 1113 -37.05 27.45 -6.56
N ARG A 1114 -35.81 27.11 -6.84
CA ARG A 1114 -35.27 26.93 -8.19
C ARG A 1114 -34.51 25.62 -8.26
N ASP A 1115 -34.80 24.78 -9.25
CA ASP A 1115 -33.94 23.65 -9.59
C ASP A 1115 -32.61 24.19 -10.13
N LEU A 1116 -31.52 23.91 -9.42
CA LEU A 1116 -30.16 24.26 -9.85
C LEU A 1116 -29.54 23.11 -10.64
N TRP A 1117 -29.82 21.86 -10.27
CA TRP A 1117 -29.37 20.67 -11.00
C TRP A 1117 -30.39 19.53 -10.90
N LYS A 1118 -30.76 18.96 -12.05
CA LYS A 1118 -31.65 17.79 -12.19
C LYS A 1118 -31.52 17.15 -13.57
N SER A 1119 -32.05 15.93 -13.75
CA SER A 1119 -32.23 15.39 -15.10
C SER A 1119 -33.31 16.17 -15.85
N GLU A 1120 -33.24 16.19 -17.19
CA GLU A 1120 -34.27 16.83 -18.03
C GLU A 1120 -35.67 16.26 -17.76
N GLU A 1121 -35.76 14.94 -17.55
CA GLU A 1121 -37.02 14.20 -17.32
C GLU A 1121 -37.59 14.33 -15.89
N ASP A 1122 -36.81 14.85 -14.93
CA ASP A 1122 -37.23 14.86 -13.53
C ASP A 1122 -38.26 15.98 -13.26
N PRO A 1123 -39.35 15.72 -12.51
CA PRO A 1123 -40.30 16.75 -12.11
C PRO A 1123 -39.62 17.84 -11.26
N GLY A 1124 -40.00 19.11 -11.40
CA GLY A 1124 -39.46 20.18 -10.55
C GLY A 1124 -39.79 19.98 -9.06
N ALA A 1125 -38.89 20.40 -8.17
CA ALA A 1125 -39.15 20.37 -6.74
C ALA A 1125 -40.29 21.36 -6.37
N ARG A 1126 -41.13 21.00 -5.40
CA ARG A 1126 -42.28 21.82 -4.99
C ARG A 1126 -42.15 22.19 -3.52
N LEU A 1127 -42.04 23.50 -3.25
CA LEU A 1127 -42.02 24.05 -1.89
C LEU A 1127 -43.45 24.34 -1.45
N ASP A 1128 -43.88 23.71 -0.35
CA ASP A 1128 -45.06 24.07 0.42
C ASP A 1128 -44.62 25.00 1.56
N LEU A 1129 -44.92 26.29 1.41
CA LEU A 1129 -44.59 27.30 2.40
C LEU A 1129 -45.48 27.23 3.66
N GLN A 1130 -46.61 26.52 3.64
CA GLN A 1130 -47.45 26.43 4.81
C GLN A 1130 -46.85 25.48 5.84
N ASP A 1131 -46.38 24.33 5.37
CA ASP A 1131 -45.82 23.26 6.21
C ASP A 1131 -44.28 23.26 6.20
N GLU A 1132 -43.66 24.21 5.48
CA GLU A 1132 -42.21 24.33 5.26
C GLU A 1132 -41.57 23.07 4.69
N GLN A 1133 -42.29 22.44 3.76
CA GLN A 1133 -41.91 21.16 3.17
C GLN A 1133 -41.51 21.27 1.71
N ILE A 1134 -40.52 20.50 1.29
CA ILE A 1134 -40.14 20.33 -0.12
C ILE A 1134 -40.47 18.91 -0.56
N GLN A 1135 -41.29 18.81 -1.60
CA GLN A 1135 -41.61 17.53 -2.23
C GLN A 1135 -40.73 17.29 -3.46
N ILE A 1136 -40.03 16.16 -3.44
CA ILE A 1136 -39.21 15.66 -4.54
C ILE A 1136 -39.79 14.32 -4.99
N GLN A 1137 -40.12 14.22 -6.28
CA GLN A 1137 -40.67 13.00 -6.86
C GLN A 1137 -39.66 12.32 -7.77
N LYS A 1138 -39.71 10.98 -7.78
CA LYS A 1138 -38.96 10.11 -8.69
C LYS A 1138 -37.44 10.28 -8.61
N LEU A 1139 -36.87 10.43 -7.41
CA LEU A 1139 -35.43 10.45 -7.24
C LEU A 1139 -34.87 9.05 -7.53
N LYS A 1140 -34.12 8.93 -8.64
CA LYS A 1140 -33.63 7.64 -9.14
C LYS A 1140 -32.56 7.07 -8.20
N PRO A 1141 -32.33 5.75 -8.20
CA PRO A 1141 -31.27 5.14 -7.40
C PRO A 1141 -29.90 5.76 -7.68
N HIS A 1142 -29.10 6.00 -6.64
CA HIS A 1142 -27.76 6.61 -6.72
C HIS A 1142 -27.70 7.86 -7.60
N THR A 1143 -28.64 8.78 -7.42
CA THR A 1143 -28.62 10.09 -8.11
C THR A 1143 -28.97 11.22 -7.17
N GLY A 1144 -28.44 12.40 -7.48
CA GLY A 1144 -28.62 13.63 -6.74
C GLY A 1144 -29.43 14.70 -7.48
N ARG A 1145 -30.00 15.62 -6.69
CA ARG A 1145 -30.67 16.84 -7.16
C ARG A 1145 -30.26 18.02 -6.29
N PHE A 1146 -30.12 19.19 -6.90
CA PHE A 1146 -29.76 20.42 -6.19
C PHE A 1146 -30.76 21.52 -6.48
N PHE A 1147 -31.18 22.23 -5.43
CA PHE A 1147 -32.16 23.30 -5.51
C PHE A 1147 -31.76 24.46 -4.61
N GLY A 1148 -32.18 25.66 -5.01
CA GLY A 1148 -31.94 26.90 -4.29
C GLY A 1148 -33.23 27.46 -3.75
N ILE A 1149 -33.23 27.89 -2.48
CA ILE A 1149 -34.26 28.75 -1.88
C ILE A 1149 -33.64 30.12 -1.68
N ARG A 1150 -34.36 31.19 -2.05
CA ARG A 1150 -33.91 32.57 -1.80
C ARG A 1150 -35.05 33.43 -1.29
N LEU A 1151 -34.74 34.29 -0.32
CA LEU A 1151 -35.58 35.39 0.13
C LEU A 1151 -35.31 36.62 -0.77
N TYR A 1152 -36.35 37.15 -1.42
CA TYR A 1152 -36.26 38.29 -2.34
C TYR A 1152 -36.64 39.63 -1.72
#